data_AF-A0A923DUZ2-F1
#
_entry.id   AF-A0A923DUZ2-F1
#
_cell.length_a   1.000
_cell.length_b   1.000
_cell.length_c   1.000
_cell.angle_alpha   90.00
_cell.angle_beta   90.00
_cell.angle_gamma   90.00
#
_symmetry.space_group_name_H-M   'P 1'
#
loop_
_entity.id
_entity.type
_entity.pdbx_description
1 polymer ?
#
loop_
_entity_poly.entity_id
_entity_poly.type
_entity_poly.pdbx_seq_one_letter_code
_entity_poly.pdbx_strand_id
1 'polypeptide(L)'
;MIKFSFFKIIVLIALCFLTSLSLYAQDEDQKKADKELYLKALELSNKGIKALRNDDLIEAEKFFNESLKIYPIPIGFSTLSLKKIEIGDIKGANKVWDNLINSLASRPQILIENYTNIGGIAKLSYQPSAEYIKFLHLAKAKNNFDKGDIKIAHEEMLLLKRDGTLDPVSMAMLGETSLQVSDYTITQEVINELTKFYVNNKNKTLLLGQGTQLTPIYLTAKLALAKGDYTNAVKFSEQLKEADRSDKHIWTVKSNLINSEAQLGLGNIEQSKIYYEAAIKNIVYSRNSPDIAFLGGLIALAEKNYPGALERFSVNLSFKPGSFKYGTLYAQQVTYTKKAEAYLGLNDLVNAKQSYETALLYFPDYSPAINGLAKLEGNQVTIRKTDKTGPEIKILEPTNTRGLKIVAAGKDVMIKGMALDPSGLKSVTINGLSVYVKEVGDFWGTVPLADGVNKFEIAATDLAGNVTKQIFEIEKASATVAATPIAVTEKQGKNYAVFIASQNYDDATIPSLENPIADAIKLKLILKNNYNFSEDNIYNLFNPQRDDFKKKFLELKEVLQPEDNLVIFYAGHGIWVDKEKKGYWLLTDALRNDVNTWVPNKQVLDMIAELPARHTLLITDACFSGSVFKSRGLGADAPAAMKEMDSKITRVAITSGNDTEVPDVSVFMKYLVKALSENKEKYLTAQKMFITQIIEAVMTESKTEPRYGTLELAGHVGGDFIFSKK
;
A
#
# COMPACT_ATOMS: atom_id res chain seq x y z
N MET A 1 -4.01 27.54 7.64
CA MET A 1 -3.07 28.09 6.63
C MET A 1 -3.23 27.52 5.20
N ILE A 2 -4.15 26.57 4.95
CA ILE A 2 -4.48 26.04 3.60
C ILE A 2 -5.06 27.13 2.66
N LYS A 3 -5.61 28.22 3.22
CA LYS A 3 -6.22 29.34 2.48
C LYS A 3 -5.25 30.17 1.62
N PHE A 4 -3.94 30.15 1.89
CA PHE A 4 -2.98 31.05 1.21
C PHE A 4 -2.43 30.51 -0.12
N SER A 5 -2.39 29.18 -0.31
CA SER A 5 -2.02 28.57 -1.60
C SER A 5 -3.20 28.59 -2.60
N PHE A 6 -4.42 28.43 -2.07
CA PHE A 6 -5.68 28.53 -2.82
C PHE A 6 -5.84 29.88 -3.53
N PHE A 7 -5.39 30.96 -2.88
CA PHE A 7 -5.50 32.32 -3.42
C PHE A 7 -4.59 32.56 -4.63
N LYS A 8 -3.40 31.94 -4.70
CA LYS A 8 -2.50 32.13 -5.86
C LYS A 8 -2.97 31.38 -7.11
N ILE A 9 -3.61 30.22 -6.95
CA ILE A 9 -4.19 29.46 -8.08
C ILE A 9 -5.44 30.18 -8.60
N ILE A 10 -6.30 30.69 -7.72
CA ILE A 10 -7.48 31.49 -8.09
C ILE A 10 -7.07 32.82 -8.74
N VAL A 11 -6.02 33.48 -8.24
CA VAL A 11 -5.50 34.74 -8.81
C VAL A 11 -4.79 34.51 -10.14
N LEU A 12 -4.13 33.36 -10.36
CA LEU A 12 -3.60 33.00 -11.69
C LEU A 12 -4.70 32.76 -12.71
N ILE A 13 -5.79 32.09 -12.30
CA ILE A 13 -7.00 31.95 -13.13
C ILE A 13 -7.53 33.35 -13.48
N ALA A 14 -7.59 34.29 -12.53
CA ALA A 14 -8.10 35.63 -12.79
C ALA A 14 -7.20 36.53 -13.68
N LEU A 15 -5.88 36.30 -13.74
CA LEU A 15 -4.92 37.20 -14.43
C LEU A 15 -4.58 36.83 -15.88
N CYS A 16 -4.94 35.64 -16.36
CA CYS A 16 -4.70 35.24 -17.76
C CYS A 16 -5.70 35.82 -18.79
N PHE A 17 -6.77 36.50 -18.33
CA PHE A 17 -7.92 36.86 -19.17
C PHE A 17 -7.89 38.26 -19.82
N LEU A 18 -6.70 38.76 -20.16
CA LEU A 18 -6.54 40.06 -20.84
C LEU A 18 -5.71 39.93 -22.12
N THR A 19 -6.12 39.08 -23.06
CA THR A 19 -5.97 39.28 -24.53
C THR A 19 -6.29 38.00 -25.32
N SER A 20 -7.53 37.84 -25.76
CA SER A 20 -7.88 37.25 -27.06
C SER A 20 -9.38 37.33 -27.27
N LEU A 21 -9.83 38.37 -27.97
CA LEU A 21 -11.11 38.32 -28.67
C LEU A 21 -10.86 37.70 -30.05
N SER A 22 -11.40 36.51 -30.30
CA SER A 22 -11.71 36.03 -31.66
C SER A 22 -12.96 35.13 -31.57
N LEU A 23 -14.10 35.60 -32.10
CA LEU A 23 -14.60 35.36 -33.47
C LEU A 23 -15.03 33.91 -33.76
N TYR A 24 -16.01 33.43 -33.00
CA TYR A 24 -17.06 32.56 -33.54
C TYR A 24 -18.40 33.24 -33.30
N ALA A 25 -19.02 33.76 -34.36
CA ALA A 25 -20.38 34.28 -34.29
C ALA A 25 -21.33 33.08 -34.09
N GLN A 26 -21.68 32.79 -32.83
CA GLN A 26 -22.76 31.85 -32.54
C GLN A 26 -24.09 32.57 -32.66
N ASP A 27 -25.05 31.91 -33.32
CA ASP A 27 -26.43 32.35 -33.39
C ASP A 27 -27.08 32.33 -31.98
N GLU A 28 -28.05 33.20 -31.72
CA GLU A 28 -28.67 33.42 -30.40
C GLU A 28 -29.30 32.13 -29.83
N ASP A 29 -29.85 31.28 -30.68
CA ASP A 29 -30.44 29.99 -30.27
C ASP A 29 -29.39 29.02 -29.71
N GLN A 30 -28.18 29.02 -30.30
CA GLN A 30 -27.08 28.19 -29.82
C GLN A 30 -26.55 28.67 -28.46
N LYS A 31 -26.46 29.98 -28.25
CA LYS A 31 -26.09 30.57 -26.95
C LYS A 31 -27.11 30.21 -25.87
N LYS A 32 -28.40 30.22 -26.21
CA LYS A 32 -29.48 29.86 -25.29
C LYS A 32 -29.42 28.38 -24.91
N ALA A 33 -29.22 27.49 -25.89
CA ALA A 33 -29.06 26.06 -25.65
C ALA A 33 -27.82 25.72 -24.81
N ASP A 34 -26.67 26.32 -25.12
CA ASP A 34 -25.43 26.16 -24.34
C ASP A 34 -25.61 26.62 -22.90
N LYS A 35 -26.30 27.73 -22.68
CA LYS A 35 -26.59 28.25 -21.33
C LYS A 35 -27.45 27.26 -20.53
N GLU A 36 -28.45 26.63 -21.14
CA GLU A 36 -29.28 25.64 -20.46
C GLU A 36 -28.47 24.39 -20.06
N LEU A 37 -27.64 23.88 -20.98
CA LEU A 37 -26.76 22.75 -20.70
C LEU A 37 -25.72 23.08 -19.61
N TYR A 38 -25.13 24.28 -19.68
CA TYR A 38 -24.20 24.78 -18.67
C TYR A 38 -24.82 24.79 -17.28
N LEU A 39 -26.04 25.34 -17.13
CA LEU A 39 -26.72 25.42 -15.83
C LEU A 39 -27.05 24.04 -15.26
N LYS A 40 -27.47 23.08 -16.11
CA LYS A 40 -27.71 21.68 -15.69
C LYS A 40 -26.43 21.00 -15.23
N ALA A 41 -25.33 21.17 -15.96
CA ALA A 41 -24.02 20.66 -15.56
C ALA A 41 -23.56 21.31 -14.24
N LEU A 42 -23.74 22.63 -14.08
CA LEU A 42 -23.36 23.36 -12.89
C LEU A 42 -24.07 22.86 -11.63
N GLU A 43 -25.34 22.48 -11.73
CA GLU A 43 -26.07 21.87 -10.61
C GLU A 43 -25.40 20.56 -10.14
N LEU A 44 -25.02 19.69 -11.09
CA LEU A 44 -24.32 18.44 -10.79
C LEU A 44 -22.93 18.71 -10.20
N SER A 45 -22.16 19.63 -10.78
CA SER A 45 -20.85 20.01 -10.23
C SER A 45 -20.99 20.57 -8.81
N ASN A 46 -22.05 21.33 -8.50
CA ASN A 46 -22.30 21.81 -7.14
C ASN A 46 -22.63 20.68 -6.17
N LYS A 47 -23.36 19.64 -6.61
CA LYS A 47 -23.54 18.40 -5.82
C LYS A 47 -22.21 17.70 -5.59
N GLY A 48 -21.36 17.61 -6.61
CA GLY A 48 -19.99 17.08 -6.50
C GLY A 48 -19.14 17.86 -5.50
N ILE A 49 -19.16 19.19 -5.53
CA ILE A 49 -18.45 20.05 -4.55
C ILE A 49 -18.99 19.83 -3.14
N LYS A 50 -20.31 19.64 -2.97
CA LYS A 50 -20.89 19.33 -1.66
C LYS A 50 -20.40 17.97 -1.15
N ALA A 51 -20.32 16.95 -2.00
CA ALA A 51 -19.74 15.65 -1.65
C ALA A 51 -18.25 15.79 -1.28
N LEU A 52 -17.45 16.58 -2.02
CA LEU A 52 -16.05 16.86 -1.67
C LEU A 52 -15.89 17.52 -0.29
N ARG A 53 -16.84 18.37 0.14
CA ARG A 53 -16.83 18.99 1.47
C ARG A 53 -17.13 18.00 2.59
N ASN A 54 -17.78 16.88 2.25
CA ASN A 54 -18.08 15.78 3.16
C ASN A 54 -17.06 14.63 3.04
N ASP A 55 -15.94 14.85 2.33
CA ASP A 55 -14.90 13.86 2.05
C ASP A 55 -15.37 12.60 1.29
N ASP A 56 -16.53 12.64 0.63
CA ASP A 56 -17.01 11.55 -0.24
C ASP A 56 -16.47 11.73 -1.68
N LEU A 57 -15.29 11.18 -1.93
CA LEU A 57 -14.61 11.28 -3.22
C LEU A 57 -15.31 10.48 -4.33
N ILE A 58 -15.96 9.36 -3.99
CA ILE A 58 -16.63 8.49 -4.96
C ILE A 58 -17.90 9.18 -5.46
N GLU A 59 -18.70 9.70 -4.54
CA GLU A 59 -19.91 10.44 -4.88
C GLU A 59 -19.57 11.74 -5.62
N ALA A 60 -18.52 12.46 -5.19
CA ALA A 60 -18.03 13.63 -5.91
C ALA A 60 -17.64 13.31 -7.35
N GLU A 61 -16.81 12.27 -7.56
CA GLU A 61 -16.38 11.83 -8.89
C GLU A 61 -17.55 11.42 -9.77
N LYS A 62 -18.56 10.74 -9.20
CA LYS A 62 -19.80 10.40 -9.92
C LYS A 62 -20.49 11.66 -10.46
N PHE A 63 -20.76 12.66 -9.60
CA PHE A 63 -21.44 13.88 -10.02
C PHE A 63 -20.64 14.69 -11.04
N PHE A 64 -19.32 14.76 -10.88
CA PHE A 64 -18.46 15.42 -11.87
C PHE A 64 -18.49 14.70 -13.22
N ASN A 65 -18.41 13.38 -13.25
CA ASN A 65 -18.51 12.61 -14.49
C ASN A 65 -19.89 12.74 -15.15
N GLU A 66 -20.98 12.79 -14.36
CA GLU A 66 -22.32 13.09 -14.89
C GLU A 66 -22.40 14.51 -15.46
N SER A 67 -21.77 15.48 -14.82
CA SER A 67 -21.66 16.85 -15.33
C SER A 67 -20.97 16.92 -16.69
N LEU A 68 -19.84 16.22 -16.88
CA LEU A 68 -19.10 16.22 -18.17
C LEU A 68 -19.90 15.63 -19.33
N LYS A 69 -20.85 14.73 -19.05
CA LYS A 69 -21.75 14.19 -20.08
C LYS A 69 -22.74 15.23 -20.60
N ILE A 70 -23.03 16.27 -19.81
CA ILE A 70 -23.97 17.34 -20.17
C ILE A 70 -23.23 18.53 -20.78
N TYR A 71 -22.22 19.05 -20.08
CA TYR A 71 -21.43 20.19 -20.51
C TYR A 71 -20.06 20.20 -19.84
N PRO A 72 -18.95 20.47 -20.57
CA PRO A 72 -17.62 20.53 -19.98
C PRO A 72 -17.45 21.78 -19.10
N ILE A 73 -17.66 21.62 -17.79
CA ILE A 73 -17.39 22.65 -16.80
C ILE A 73 -16.17 22.29 -15.95
N PRO A 74 -15.11 23.11 -15.90
CA PRO A 74 -13.88 22.80 -15.16
C PRO A 74 -14.01 22.84 -13.62
N ILE A 75 -15.17 23.18 -13.08
CA ILE A 75 -15.35 23.52 -11.66
C ILE A 75 -15.27 22.25 -10.80
N GLY A 76 -14.47 22.28 -9.73
CA GLY A 76 -14.38 21.19 -8.74
C GLY A 76 -13.39 20.06 -9.10
N PHE A 77 -13.07 19.86 -10.39
CA PHE A 77 -12.15 18.81 -10.85
C PHE A 77 -10.75 18.92 -10.26
N SER A 78 -10.17 20.12 -10.22
CA SER A 78 -8.85 20.32 -9.59
C SER A 78 -8.85 19.93 -8.12
N THR A 79 -9.93 20.19 -7.39
CA THR A 79 -10.05 19.83 -5.98
C THR A 79 -10.19 18.32 -5.80
N LEU A 80 -10.99 17.64 -6.64
CA LEU A 80 -11.09 16.18 -6.64
C LEU A 80 -9.72 15.55 -6.92
N SER A 81 -9.02 15.98 -7.98
CA SER A 81 -7.70 15.45 -8.33
C SER A 81 -6.68 15.65 -7.21
N LEU A 82 -6.66 16.83 -6.57
CA LEU A 82 -5.76 17.09 -5.43
C LEU A 82 -6.08 16.19 -4.23
N LYS A 83 -7.36 16.03 -3.87
CA LYS A 83 -7.76 15.13 -2.77
C LYS A 83 -7.40 13.67 -3.07
N LYS A 84 -7.59 13.21 -4.32
CA LYS A 84 -7.12 11.88 -4.77
C LYS A 84 -5.61 11.72 -4.58
N ILE A 85 -4.83 12.75 -4.94
CA ILE A 85 -3.38 12.75 -4.73
C ILE A 85 -2.98 12.74 -3.25
N GLU A 86 -3.74 13.41 -2.39
CA GLU A 86 -3.52 13.43 -0.94
C GLU A 86 -3.66 12.04 -0.31
N ILE A 87 -4.61 11.23 -0.81
CA ILE A 87 -4.79 9.82 -0.40
C ILE A 87 -3.93 8.82 -1.20
N GLY A 88 -3.08 9.30 -2.11
CA GLY A 88 -2.17 8.46 -2.90
C GLY A 88 -2.74 7.90 -4.21
N ASP A 89 -3.98 8.22 -4.59
CA ASP A 89 -4.63 7.84 -5.86
C ASP A 89 -4.17 8.76 -7.03
N ILE A 90 -2.88 8.70 -7.38
CA ILE A 90 -2.31 9.50 -8.47
C ILE A 90 -2.91 9.10 -9.82
N LYS A 91 -3.10 7.80 -10.07
CA LYS A 91 -3.69 7.29 -11.31
C LYS A 91 -5.13 7.75 -11.49
N GLY A 92 -5.94 7.73 -10.43
CA GLY A 92 -7.30 8.27 -10.46
C GLY A 92 -7.31 9.77 -10.67
N ALA A 93 -6.40 10.53 -10.06
CA ALA A 93 -6.28 11.96 -10.32
C ALA A 93 -5.93 12.27 -11.79
N ASN A 94 -5.01 11.50 -12.39
CA ASN A 94 -4.67 11.58 -13.81
C ASN A 94 -5.89 11.30 -14.69
N LYS A 95 -6.66 10.26 -14.38
CA LYS A 95 -7.90 9.93 -15.10
C LYS A 95 -8.96 11.04 -15.02
N VAL A 96 -9.09 11.70 -13.86
CA VAL A 96 -10.00 12.85 -13.70
C VAL A 96 -9.59 14.00 -14.64
N TRP A 97 -8.29 14.30 -14.74
CA TRP A 97 -7.80 15.31 -15.70
C TRP A 97 -8.01 14.88 -17.15
N ASP A 98 -7.70 13.64 -17.50
CA ASP A 98 -7.87 13.13 -18.87
C ASP A 98 -9.33 13.20 -19.32
N ASN A 99 -10.27 12.83 -18.45
CA ASN A 99 -11.70 12.95 -18.73
C ASN A 99 -12.11 14.40 -19.00
N LEU A 100 -11.64 15.34 -18.18
CA LEU A 100 -11.95 16.76 -18.35
C LEU A 100 -11.29 17.33 -19.62
N ILE A 101 -10.03 17.01 -19.90
CA ILE A 101 -9.31 17.42 -21.12
C ILE A 101 -10.05 16.91 -22.35
N ASN A 102 -10.42 15.63 -22.39
CA ASN A 102 -11.15 15.03 -23.51
C ASN A 102 -12.53 15.70 -23.72
N SER A 103 -13.24 15.99 -22.62
CA SER A 103 -14.53 16.69 -22.69
C SER A 103 -14.38 18.13 -23.19
N LEU A 104 -13.36 18.87 -22.72
CA LEU A 104 -13.04 20.22 -23.20
C LEU A 104 -12.61 20.23 -24.67
N ALA A 105 -11.81 19.27 -25.11
CA ALA A 105 -11.33 19.18 -26.49
C ALA A 105 -12.46 18.96 -27.51
N SER A 106 -13.61 18.44 -27.07
CA SER A 106 -14.80 18.29 -27.93
C SER A 106 -15.47 19.61 -28.32
N ARG A 107 -15.09 20.74 -27.68
CA ARG A 107 -15.66 22.07 -27.92
C ARG A 107 -14.55 23.12 -28.08
N PRO A 108 -14.56 23.97 -29.12
CA PRO A 108 -13.57 25.04 -29.26
C PRO A 108 -13.64 26.11 -28.15
N GLN A 109 -14.84 26.37 -27.65
CA GLN A 109 -15.11 27.33 -26.58
C GLN A 109 -16.19 26.82 -25.62
N ILE A 110 -16.13 27.27 -24.37
CA ILE A 110 -17.08 26.92 -23.31
C ILE A 110 -17.60 28.18 -22.61
N LEU A 111 -18.83 28.11 -22.11
CA LEU A 111 -19.40 29.10 -21.20
C LEU A 111 -18.78 28.95 -19.81
N ILE A 112 -18.47 30.08 -19.19
CA ILE A 112 -18.01 30.16 -17.81
C ILE A 112 -18.68 31.33 -17.08
N GLU A 113 -18.82 31.20 -15.76
CA GLU A 113 -19.21 32.31 -14.88
C GLU A 113 -17.98 33.17 -14.52
N ASN A 114 -18.02 34.43 -14.92
CA ASN A 114 -17.04 35.44 -14.51
C ASN A 114 -17.62 36.32 -13.41
N TYR A 115 -16.87 36.48 -12.32
CA TYR A 115 -17.20 37.39 -11.23
C TYR A 115 -16.56 38.76 -11.49
N THR A 116 -17.37 39.81 -11.70
CA THR A 116 -16.85 41.18 -11.80
C THR A 116 -16.65 41.77 -10.40
N ASN A 117 -15.52 42.44 -10.17
CA ASN A 117 -15.06 42.97 -8.87
C ASN A 117 -15.95 44.05 -8.23
N ILE A 118 -17.12 44.34 -8.77
CA ILE A 118 -18.08 45.31 -8.23
C ILE A 118 -19.48 44.68 -8.29
N GLY A 119 -19.98 44.19 -7.15
CA GLY A 119 -21.39 43.81 -6.98
C GLY A 119 -21.78 42.34 -7.17
N GLY A 120 -20.86 41.40 -7.39
CA GLY A 120 -21.15 39.96 -7.35
C GLY A 120 -22.06 39.43 -8.47
N ILE A 121 -22.28 40.21 -9.54
CA ILE A 121 -23.04 39.75 -10.71
C ILE A 121 -22.15 38.79 -11.50
N ALA A 122 -22.47 37.50 -11.46
CA ALA A 122 -21.85 36.50 -12.33
C ALA A 122 -22.34 36.71 -13.77
N LYS A 123 -21.43 37.04 -14.69
CA LYS A 123 -21.76 37.12 -16.13
C LYS A 123 -21.21 35.89 -16.83
N LEU A 124 -22.07 35.21 -17.58
CA LEU A 124 -21.65 34.13 -18.46
C LEU A 124 -20.92 34.70 -19.68
N SER A 125 -19.74 34.16 -19.99
CA SER A 125 -19.01 34.49 -21.20
C SER A 125 -18.35 33.26 -21.79
N TYR A 126 -18.15 33.26 -23.10
CA TYR A 126 -17.40 32.21 -23.78
C TYR A 126 -15.90 32.44 -23.61
N GLN A 127 -15.18 31.34 -23.37
CA GLN A 127 -13.72 31.31 -23.34
C GLN A 127 -13.21 30.14 -24.19
N PRO A 128 -12.02 30.26 -24.80
CA PRO A 128 -11.41 29.16 -25.54
C PRO A 128 -11.11 27.97 -24.62
N SER A 129 -11.51 26.77 -25.04
CA SER A 129 -11.23 25.53 -24.29
C SER A 129 -9.72 25.23 -24.24
N ALA A 130 -8.97 25.65 -25.26
CA ALA A 130 -7.52 25.44 -25.36
C ALA A 130 -6.74 26.02 -24.15
N GLU A 131 -7.17 27.17 -23.61
CA GLU A 131 -6.53 27.79 -22.44
C GLU A 131 -6.71 26.92 -21.18
N TYR A 132 -7.88 26.31 -21.01
CA TYR A 132 -8.15 25.39 -19.90
C TYR A 132 -7.36 24.10 -20.04
N ILE A 133 -7.33 23.52 -21.25
CA ILE A 133 -6.58 22.31 -21.54
C ILE A 133 -5.10 22.52 -21.22
N LYS A 134 -4.52 23.67 -21.62
CA LYS A 134 -3.15 24.05 -21.28
C LYS A 134 -2.91 24.09 -19.77
N PHE A 135 -3.80 24.70 -19.01
CA PHE A 135 -3.70 24.73 -17.54
C PHE A 135 -3.77 23.33 -16.92
N LEU A 136 -4.64 22.46 -17.44
CA LEU A 136 -4.79 21.09 -16.94
C LEU A 136 -3.55 20.25 -17.22
N HIS A 137 -2.97 20.33 -18.42
CA HIS A 137 -1.69 19.69 -18.73
C HIS A 137 -0.59 20.18 -17.78
N LEU A 138 -0.50 21.48 -17.50
CA LEU A 138 0.51 22.02 -16.58
C LEU A 138 0.29 21.54 -15.14
N ALA A 139 -0.95 21.50 -14.68
CA ALA A 139 -1.30 21.00 -13.35
C ALA A 139 -0.99 19.50 -13.22
N LYS A 140 -1.34 18.71 -14.24
CA LYS A 140 -1.03 17.28 -14.30
C LYS A 140 0.49 17.06 -14.30
N ALA A 141 1.22 17.79 -15.14
CA ALA A 141 2.68 17.71 -15.20
C ALA A 141 3.32 18.02 -13.84
N LYS A 142 2.94 19.14 -13.21
CA LYS A 142 3.48 19.57 -11.92
C LYS A 142 3.20 18.55 -10.81
N ASN A 143 1.99 18.02 -10.73
CA ASN A 143 1.63 17.07 -9.68
C ASN A 143 2.37 15.73 -9.83
N ASN A 144 2.51 15.23 -11.06
CA ASN A 144 3.29 14.02 -11.31
C ASN A 144 4.79 14.27 -11.03
N PHE A 145 5.32 15.44 -11.39
CA PHE A 145 6.68 15.85 -11.04
C PHE A 145 6.92 15.88 -9.53
N ASP A 146 6.03 16.53 -8.77
CA ASP A 146 6.13 16.64 -7.31
C ASP A 146 6.05 15.27 -6.61
N LYS A 147 5.45 14.26 -7.27
CA LYS A 147 5.31 12.88 -6.77
C LYS A 147 6.35 11.91 -7.32
N GLY A 148 7.20 12.34 -8.25
CA GLY A 148 8.27 11.53 -8.81
C GLY A 148 7.82 10.59 -9.93
N ASP A 149 6.59 10.74 -10.44
CA ASP A 149 6.11 10.10 -11.67
C ASP A 149 6.55 10.94 -12.88
N ILE A 150 7.86 10.93 -13.12
CA ILE A 150 8.50 11.87 -14.04
C ILE A 150 8.12 11.58 -15.50
N LYS A 151 7.83 10.33 -15.86
CA LYS A 151 7.44 9.98 -17.24
C LYS A 151 6.19 10.74 -17.66
N ILE A 152 5.12 10.65 -16.87
CA ILE A 152 3.88 11.37 -17.15
C ILE A 152 4.15 12.87 -17.14
N ALA A 153 4.90 13.37 -16.15
CA ALA A 153 5.24 14.79 -16.10
C ALA A 153 5.96 15.27 -17.37
N HIS A 154 6.90 14.48 -17.89
CA HIS A 154 7.65 14.79 -19.09
C HIS A 154 6.77 14.78 -20.35
N GLU A 155 5.92 13.76 -20.53
CA GLU A 155 5.00 13.63 -21.67
C GLU A 155 4.05 14.85 -21.75
N GLU A 156 3.49 15.25 -20.61
CA GLU A 156 2.63 16.43 -20.51
C GLU A 156 3.38 17.73 -20.88
N MET A 157 4.65 17.84 -20.48
CA MET A 157 5.49 19.00 -20.83
C MET A 157 5.89 19.04 -22.30
N LEU A 158 6.10 17.89 -22.94
CA LEU A 158 6.33 17.81 -24.39
C LEU A 158 5.10 18.23 -25.19
N LEU A 159 3.90 17.83 -24.75
CA LEU A 159 2.64 18.29 -25.35
C LEU A 159 2.54 19.82 -25.28
N LEU A 160 2.79 20.40 -24.11
CA LEU A 160 2.77 21.85 -23.92
C LEU A 160 3.83 22.59 -24.76
N LYS A 161 5.03 22.02 -24.94
CA LYS A 161 6.07 22.59 -25.82
C LYS A 161 5.67 22.57 -27.29
N ARG A 162 4.99 21.51 -27.76
CA ARG A 162 4.49 21.42 -29.14
C ARG A 162 3.44 22.49 -29.44
N ASP A 163 2.58 22.79 -28.48
CA ASP A 163 1.42 23.66 -28.66
C ASP A 163 1.77 25.17 -28.50
N GLY A 164 3.01 25.52 -28.14
CA GLY A 164 3.50 26.91 -28.14
C GLY A 164 4.71 27.18 -27.24
N THR A 165 5.10 28.45 -27.10
CA THR A 165 6.21 28.85 -26.22
C THR A 165 5.82 28.70 -24.75
N LEU A 166 6.57 27.89 -24.02
CA LEU A 166 6.49 27.78 -22.57
C LEU A 166 7.07 29.03 -21.91
N ASP A 167 6.46 29.48 -20.81
CA ASP A 167 7.10 30.49 -19.97
C ASP A 167 8.38 29.91 -19.32
N PRO A 168 9.31 30.75 -18.81
CA PRO A 168 10.56 30.27 -18.25
C PRO A 168 10.43 29.27 -17.09
N VAL A 169 9.37 29.34 -16.29
CA VAL A 169 9.14 28.39 -15.19
C VAL A 169 8.72 27.04 -15.74
N SER A 170 7.79 27.03 -16.69
CA SER A 170 7.36 25.81 -17.39
C SER A 170 8.52 25.19 -18.19
N MET A 171 9.34 25.98 -18.88
CA MET A 171 10.56 25.50 -19.55
C MET A 171 11.53 24.85 -18.56
N ALA A 172 11.74 25.44 -17.38
CA ALA A 172 12.59 24.83 -16.35
C ALA A 172 12.09 23.43 -15.95
N MET A 173 10.78 23.27 -15.77
CA MET A 173 10.17 21.97 -15.46
C MET A 173 10.33 20.97 -16.61
N LEU A 174 10.22 21.40 -17.87
CA LEU A 174 10.53 20.55 -19.02
C LEU A 174 12.01 20.11 -18.98
N GLY A 175 12.95 21.02 -18.72
CA GLY A 175 14.36 20.68 -18.61
C GLY A 175 14.67 19.65 -17.53
N GLU A 176 14.05 19.80 -16.35
CA GLU A 176 14.18 18.87 -15.22
C GLU A 176 13.56 17.50 -15.50
N THR A 177 12.35 17.47 -16.07
CA THR A 177 11.66 16.23 -16.42
C THR A 177 12.41 15.47 -17.52
N SER A 178 12.82 16.16 -18.59
CA SER A 178 13.66 15.62 -19.65
C SER A 178 14.95 15.02 -19.12
N LEU A 179 15.63 15.72 -18.21
CA LEU A 179 16.88 15.24 -17.63
C LEU A 179 16.66 13.92 -16.88
N GLN A 180 15.60 13.84 -16.07
CA GLN A 180 15.30 12.69 -15.23
C GLN A 180 14.79 11.47 -16.02
N VAL A 181 14.27 11.65 -17.24
CA VAL A 181 13.96 10.55 -18.18
C VAL A 181 15.10 10.28 -19.19
N SER A 182 16.25 10.92 -19.01
CA SER A 182 17.42 10.82 -19.89
C SER A 182 17.22 11.35 -21.32
N ASP A 183 16.26 12.25 -21.55
CA ASP A 183 16.12 13.02 -22.79
C ASP A 183 17.06 14.23 -22.79
N TYR A 184 18.35 13.93 -22.95
CA TYR A 184 19.41 14.94 -22.92
C TYR A 184 19.36 15.92 -24.09
N THR A 185 18.68 15.56 -25.19
CA THR A 185 18.48 16.44 -26.34
C THR A 185 17.54 17.57 -25.96
N ILE A 186 16.36 17.24 -25.44
CA ILE A 186 15.39 18.25 -25.01
C ILE A 186 15.94 19.05 -23.82
N THR A 187 16.66 18.43 -22.88
CA THR A 187 17.33 19.18 -21.81
C THR A 187 18.29 20.25 -22.38
N GLN A 188 19.10 19.90 -23.40
CA GLN A 188 20.03 20.83 -24.02
C GLN A 188 19.31 21.96 -24.78
N GLU A 189 18.22 21.66 -25.48
CA GLU A 189 17.37 22.68 -26.11
C GLU A 189 16.83 23.67 -25.09
N VAL A 190 16.26 23.16 -23.98
CA VAL A 190 15.74 24.00 -22.89
C VAL A 190 16.83 24.90 -22.30
N ILE A 191 18.04 24.37 -22.08
CA ILE A 191 19.18 25.17 -21.61
C ILE A 191 19.45 26.33 -22.57
N ASN A 192 19.49 26.07 -23.87
CA ASN A 192 19.77 27.08 -24.89
C ASN A 192 18.66 28.15 -24.96
N GLU A 193 17.40 27.72 -24.92
CA GLU A 193 16.22 28.59 -24.94
C GLU A 193 16.17 29.50 -23.71
N LEU A 194 16.34 28.94 -22.51
CA LEU A 194 16.37 29.72 -21.26
C LEU A 194 17.58 30.67 -21.23
N THR A 195 18.76 30.22 -21.68
CA THR A 195 19.96 31.08 -21.75
C THR A 195 19.69 32.29 -22.65
N LYS A 196 19.16 32.05 -23.86
CA LYS A 196 18.80 33.12 -24.80
C LYS A 196 17.75 34.05 -24.19
N PHE A 197 16.73 33.50 -23.53
CA PHE A 197 15.69 34.27 -22.86
C PHE A 197 16.28 35.23 -21.81
N TYR A 198 17.12 34.73 -20.90
CA TYR A 198 17.68 35.54 -19.81
C TYR A 198 18.72 36.54 -20.31
N VAL A 199 19.53 36.20 -21.33
CA VAL A 199 20.47 37.15 -21.94
C VAL A 199 19.73 38.35 -22.55
N ASN A 200 18.60 38.11 -23.22
CA ASN A 200 17.80 39.15 -23.86
C ASN A 200 16.94 39.95 -22.86
N ASN A 201 16.73 39.45 -21.65
CA ASN A 201 15.86 40.06 -20.65
C ASN A 201 16.60 40.45 -19.35
N LYS A 202 17.94 40.65 -19.41
CA LYS A 202 18.80 40.95 -18.25
C LYS A 202 18.27 42.07 -17.33
N ASN A 203 17.55 43.05 -17.87
CA ASN A 203 17.05 44.22 -17.13
C ASN A 203 15.56 44.13 -16.70
N LYS A 204 14.83 43.08 -17.10
CA LYS A 204 13.40 42.86 -16.73
C LYS A 204 13.22 41.85 -15.58
N THR A 205 14.33 41.54 -14.92
CA THR A 205 14.56 40.38 -14.03
C THR A 205 13.91 40.48 -12.65
N LEU A 206 13.37 41.64 -12.25
CA LEU A 206 12.63 41.77 -10.99
C LEU A 206 11.23 41.13 -11.02
N LEU A 207 10.58 41.05 -12.19
CA LEU A 207 9.18 40.57 -12.33
C LEU A 207 9.04 39.04 -12.34
N LEU A 208 10.09 38.30 -12.70
CA LEU A 208 10.08 36.83 -12.86
C LEU A 208 10.79 36.07 -11.72
N GLY A 209 11.19 36.79 -10.66
CA GLY A 209 11.97 36.28 -9.54
C GLY A 209 13.44 36.05 -9.88
N GLN A 210 14.34 36.67 -9.11
CA GLN A 210 15.80 36.58 -9.32
C GLN A 210 16.34 35.15 -9.40
N GLY A 211 15.65 34.18 -8.77
CA GLY A 211 16.08 32.79 -8.74
C GLY A 211 16.10 32.10 -10.12
N THR A 212 15.20 32.43 -11.05
CA THR A 212 15.04 31.63 -12.28
C THR A 212 16.18 31.80 -13.29
N GLN A 213 17.01 32.84 -13.17
CA GLN A 213 18.14 33.11 -14.06
C GLN A 213 19.29 32.11 -13.93
N LEU A 214 19.41 31.43 -12.78
CA LEU A 214 20.45 30.44 -12.55
C LEU A 214 20.04 29.03 -13.02
N THR A 215 18.78 28.86 -13.41
CA THR A 215 18.24 27.60 -13.94
C THR A 215 19.06 27.04 -15.11
N PRO A 216 19.48 27.82 -16.13
CA PRO A 216 20.28 27.26 -17.24
C PRO A 216 21.62 26.70 -16.76
N ILE A 217 22.30 27.40 -15.84
CA ILE A 217 23.57 26.95 -15.25
C ILE A 217 23.33 25.66 -14.45
N TYR A 218 22.23 25.60 -13.71
CA TYR A 218 21.87 24.43 -12.91
C TYR A 218 21.56 23.21 -13.77
N LEU A 219 20.73 23.38 -14.81
CA LEU A 219 20.44 22.32 -15.77
C LEU A 219 21.71 21.87 -16.50
N THR A 220 22.63 22.79 -16.80
CA THR A 220 23.93 22.45 -17.39
C THR A 220 24.78 21.60 -16.45
N ALA A 221 24.87 21.97 -15.18
CA ALA A 221 25.60 21.21 -14.17
C ALA A 221 24.99 19.81 -13.95
N LYS A 222 23.67 19.72 -13.88
CA LYS A 222 22.92 18.47 -13.75
C LYS A 222 23.01 17.59 -15.00
N LEU A 223 23.04 18.17 -16.20
CA LEU A 223 23.26 17.45 -17.46
C LEU A 223 24.67 16.86 -17.54
N ALA A 224 25.69 17.62 -17.13
CA ALA A 224 27.06 17.11 -17.02
C ALA A 224 27.13 15.94 -16.04
N LEU A 225 26.49 16.08 -14.87
CA LEU A 225 26.38 15.03 -13.86
C LEU A 225 25.72 13.75 -14.42
N ALA A 226 24.58 13.88 -15.09
CA ALA A 226 23.86 12.74 -15.69
C ALA A 226 24.64 12.03 -16.81
N LYS A 227 25.53 12.77 -17.51
CA LYS A 227 26.43 12.21 -18.53
C LYS A 227 27.73 11.63 -17.95
N GLY A 228 27.92 11.68 -16.62
CA GLY A 228 29.14 11.22 -15.96
C GLY A 228 30.33 12.17 -16.10
N ASP A 229 30.13 13.40 -16.59
CA ASP A 229 31.14 14.44 -16.66
C ASP A 229 31.21 15.21 -15.32
N TYR A 230 31.71 14.51 -14.31
CA TYR A 230 31.72 15.00 -12.92
C TYR A 230 32.58 16.26 -12.76
N THR A 231 33.66 16.40 -13.52
CA THR A 231 34.53 17.58 -13.49
C THR A 231 33.79 18.83 -13.95
N ASN A 232 33.08 18.77 -15.08
CA ASN A 232 32.28 19.90 -15.52
C ASN A 232 31.03 20.12 -14.66
N ALA A 233 30.44 19.06 -14.10
CA ALA A 233 29.35 19.19 -13.13
C ALA A 233 29.77 20.07 -11.93
N VAL A 234 30.95 19.81 -11.36
CA VAL A 234 31.54 20.63 -10.28
C VAL A 234 31.85 22.05 -10.75
N LYS A 235 32.42 22.22 -11.94
CA LYS A 235 32.74 23.55 -12.48
C LYS A 235 31.48 24.42 -12.64
N PHE A 236 30.39 23.87 -13.16
CA PHE A 236 29.15 24.62 -13.36
C PHE A 236 28.36 24.81 -12.07
N SER A 237 28.39 23.86 -11.14
CA SER A 237 27.74 24.02 -9.84
C SER A 237 28.38 25.12 -9.00
N GLU A 238 29.70 25.32 -9.03
CA GLU A 238 30.35 26.41 -8.30
C GLU A 238 29.93 27.79 -8.83
N GLN A 239 29.66 27.93 -10.13
CA GLN A 239 29.10 29.18 -10.70
C GLN A 239 27.73 29.51 -10.10
N LEU A 240 26.90 28.49 -9.80
CA LEU A 240 25.61 28.72 -9.11
C LEU A 240 25.80 29.33 -7.73
N LYS A 241 26.80 28.84 -7.00
CA LYS A 241 27.11 29.26 -5.64
C LYS A 241 27.65 30.68 -5.61
N GLU A 242 28.56 31.01 -6.54
CA GLU A 242 29.09 32.38 -6.69
C GLU A 242 28.01 33.39 -7.09
N ALA A 243 27.02 32.94 -7.86
CA ALA A 243 25.94 33.80 -8.33
C ALA A 243 24.73 33.89 -7.38
N ASP A 244 24.69 33.09 -6.30
CA ASP A 244 23.56 33.06 -5.37
C ASP A 244 23.55 34.28 -4.45
N ARG A 245 22.71 35.25 -4.80
CA ARG A 245 22.51 36.49 -4.00
C ARG A 245 21.31 36.43 -3.06
N SER A 246 20.70 35.26 -2.87
CA SER A 246 19.48 35.11 -2.06
C SER A 246 19.79 34.93 -0.58
N ASP A 247 19.00 35.54 0.32
CA ASP A 247 19.14 35.39 1.78
C ASP A 247 18.93 33.95 2.27
N LYS A 248 18.26 33.13 1.46
CA LYS A 248 17.97 31.71 1.76
C LYS A 248 19.04 30.77 1.21
N HIS A 249 19.95 31.26 0.37
CA HIS A 249 21.03 30.52 -0.26
C HIS A 249 20.60 29.19 -0.92
N ILE A 250 19.47 29.19 -1.64
CA ILE A 250 18.88 27.97 -2.24
C ILE A 250 19.79 27.38 -3.33
N TRP A 251 20.42 28.24 -4.14
CA TRP A 251 21.29 27.79 -5.23
C TRP A 251 22.62 27.26 -4.70
N THR A 252 23.10 27.81 -3.58
CA THR A 252 24.22 27.26 -2.83
C THR A 252 23.94 25.83 -2.36
N VAL A 253 22.74 25.55 -1.84
CA VAL A 253 22.35 24.17 -1.46
C VAL A 253 22.32 23.26 -2.70
N LYS A 254 21.67 23.68 -3.79
CA LYS A 254 21.64 22.92 -5.04
C LYS A 254 23.04 22.62 -5.60
N SER A 255 23.96 23.60 -5.51
CA SER A 255 25.37 23.44 -5.86
C SER A 255 26.05 22.37 -5.00
N ASN A 256 25.88 22.43 -3.69
CA ASN A 256 26.42 21.43 -2.76
C ASN A 256 25.88 20.01 -3.04
N LEU A 257 24.60 19.87 -3.38
CA LEU A 257 24.01 18.57 -3.75
C LEU A 257 24.65 18.01 -5.03
N ILE A 258 24.82 18.84 -6.08
CA ILE A 258 25.48 18.44 -7.33
C ILE A 258 26.93 18.06 -7.07
N ASN A 259 27.66 18.87 -6.29
CA ASN A 259 29.04 18.59 -5.94
C ASN A 259 29.17 17.27 -5.16
N SER A 260 28.29 17.04 -4.19
CA SER A 260 28.30 15.82 -3.40
C SER A 260 28.06 14.58 -4.29
N GLU A 261 27.10 14.64 -5.21
CA GLU A 261 26.84 13.56 -6.17
C GLU A 261 28.01 13.37 -7.15
N ALA A 262 28.59 14.45 -7.68
CA ALA A 262 29.75 14.40 -8.56
C ALA A 262 30.98 13.79 -7.88
N GLN A 263 31.22 14.12 -6.60
CA GLN A 263 32.32 13.57 -5.83
C GLN A 263 32.14 12.07 -5.55
N LEU A 264 30.89 11.59 -5.36
CA LEU A 264 30.64 10.14 -5.36
C LEU A 264 30.99 9.50 -6.70
N GLY A 265 30.62 10.15 -7.80
CA GLY A 265 30.98 9.71 -9.16
C GLY A 265 32.48 9.62 -9.40
N LEU A 266 33.26 10.51 -8.75
CA LEU A 266 34.73 10.51 -8.75
C LEU A 266 35.36 9.52 -7.74
N GLY A 267 34.55 8.85 -6.92
CA GLY A 267 35.03 7.95 -5.86
C GLY A 267 35.47 8.64 -4.56
N ASN A 268 35.25 9.95 -4.43
CA ASN A 268 35.67 10.76 -3.29
C ASN A 268 34.56 10.85 -2.22
N ILE A 269 34.33 9.75 -1.50
CA ILE A 269 33.23 9.63 -0.51
C ILE A 269 33.33 10.69 0.59
N GLU A 270 34.52 10.94 1.15
CA GLU A 270 34.69 11.94 2.21
C GLU A 270 34.40 13.37 1.72
N GLN A 271 34.85 13.71 0.51
CA GLN A 271 34.54 15.02 -0.07
C GLN A 271 33.04 15.16 -0.35
N SER A 272 32.39 14.08 -0.80
CA SER A 272 30.93 14.04 -0.97
C SER A 272 30.20 14.36 0.33
N LYS A 273 30.62 13.77 1.45
CA LYS A 273 30.04 14.00 2.78
C LYS A 273 30.18 15.44 3.25
N ILE A 274 31.32 16.10 2.96
CA ILE A 274 31.52 17.52 3.30
C ILE A 274 30.47 18.38 2.60
N TYR A 275 30.26 18.19 1.30
CA TYR A 275 29.25 18.93 0.55
C TYR A 275 27.82 18.60 1.00
N TYR A 276 27.54 17.32 1.28
CA TYR A 276 26.26 16.89 1.82
C TYR A 276 25.94 17.55 3.17
N GLU A 277 26.88 17.54 4.11
CA GLU A 277 26.73 18.17 5.41
C GLU A 277 26.61 19.71 5.30
N ALA A 278 27.21 20.33 4.30
CA ALA A 278 27.00 21.74 3.99
C ALA A 278 25.57 22.02 3.48
N ALA A 279 24.98 21.11 2.68
CA ALA A 279 23.63 21.24 2.16
C ALA A 279 22.56 21.18 3.28
N ILE A 280 22.70 20.22 4.20
CA ILE A 280 21.70 19.99 5.26
C ILE A 280 21.69 21.05 6.37
N LYS A 281 22.76 21.85 6.50
CA LYS A 281 22.88 22.93 7.50
C LYS A 281 22.05 24.16 7.14
N ASN A 282 21.53 24.24 5.91
CA ASN A 282 20.71 25.35 5.48
C ASN A 282 19.35 25.35 6.21
N ILE A 283 18.87 26.52 6.65
CA ILE A 283 17.64 26.67 7.44
C ILE A 283 16.36 26.23 6.71
N VAL A 284 16.41 26.13 5.38
CA VAL A 284 15.27 25.82 4.51
C VAL A 284 15.20 24.33 4.16
N TYR A 285 16.35 23.66 4.15
CA TYR A 285 16.48 22.26 3.82
C TYR A 285 16.63 21.42 5.10
N SER A 286 16.25 20.14 5.04
CA SER A 286 16.43 19.23 6.17
C SER A 286 16.94 17.88 5.70
N ARG A 287 17.37 17.02 6.64
CA ARG A 287 17.70 15.62 6.34
C ARG A 287 16.54 14.84 5.70
N ASN A 288 15.31 15.34 5.80
CA ASN A 288 14.10 14.75 5.24
C ASN A 288 13.67 15.41 3.92
N SER A 289 14.41 16.40 3.42
CA SER A 289 14.22 16.89 2.05
C SER A 289 14.54 15.76 1.05
N PRO A 290 13.77 15.63 -0.03
CA PRO A 290 13.80 14.41 -0.85
C PRO A 290 15.14 14.21 -1.57
N ASP A 291 15.71 15.26 -2.14
CA ASP A 291 17.04 15.26 -2.77
C ASP A 291 18.16 14.99 -1.77
N ILE A 292 18.08 15.53 -0.56
CA ILE A 292 19.00 15.22 0.54
C ILE A 292 18.88 13.75 0.94
N ALA A 293 17.67 13.24 1.16
CA ALA A 293 17.46 11.85 1.53
C ALA A 293 18.00 10.89 0.46
N PHE A 294 17.74 11.18 -0.81
CA PHE A 294 18.27 10.39 -1.93
C PHE A 294 19.80 10.36 -1.95
N LEU A 295 20.44 11.54 -1.90
CA LEU A 295 21.89 11.65 -1.89
C LEU A 295 22.53 10.99 -0.65
N GLY A 296 21.91 11.13 0.52
CA GLY A 296 22.33 10.41 1.73
C GLY A 296 22.26 8.89 1.55
N GLY A 297 21.26 8.40 0.81
CA GLY A 297 21.17 6.99 0.41
C GLY A 297 22.30 6.58 -0.54
N LEU A 298 22.67 7.43 -1.50
CA LEU A 298 23.82 7.17 -2.38
C LEU A 298 25.15 7.12 -1.61
N ILE A 299 25.35 8.04 -0.66
CA ILE A 299 26.55 8.04 0.21
C ILE A 299 26.60 6.73 1.02
N ALA A 300 25.49 6.36 1.67
CA ALA A 300 25.42 5.12 2.45
C ALA A 300 25.67 3.87 1.58
N LEU A 301 25.17 3.86 0.34
CA LEU A 301 25.42 2.80 -0.62
C LEU A 301 26.91 2.70 -0.98
N ALA A 302 27.57 3.84 -1.22
CA ALA A 302 29.01 3.90 -1.50
C ALA A 302 29.87 3.45 -0.30
N GLU A 303 29.42 3.75 0.92
CA GLU A 303 30.02 3.28 2.17
C GLU A 303 29.71 1.79 2.48
N LYS A 304 28.93 1.10 1.62
CA LYS A 304 28.41 -0.26 1.84
C LYS A 304 27.54 -0.40 3.09
N ASN A 305 26.99 0.71 3.59
CA ASN A 305 25.96 0.73 4.62
C ASN A 305 24.58 0.52 3.99
N TYR A 306 24.31 -0.70 3.55
CA TYR A 306 23.07 -1.03 2.83
C TYR A 306 21.79 -0.80 3.63
N PRO A 307 21.70 -1.14 4.94
CA PRO A 307 20.51 -0.82 5.73
C PRO A 307 20.27 0.69 5.84
N GLY A 308 21.32 1.48 6.04
CA GLY A 308 21.24 2.94 6.05
C GLY A 308 20.81 3.51 4.69
N ALA A 309 21.28 2.92 3.59
CA ALA A 309 20.85 3.31 2.25
C ALA A 309 19.35 3.06 2.04
N LEU A 310 18.84 1.88 2.44
CA LEU A 310 17.44 1.52 2.34
C LEU A 310 16.52 2.44 3.16
N GLU A 311 16.92 2.80 4.38
CA GLU A 311 16.21 3.77 5.21
C GLU A 311 16.07 5.11 4.47
N ARG A 312 17.19 5.64 3.97
CA ARG A 312 17.26 6.94 3.28
C ARG A 312 16.44 6.96 1.99
N PHE A 313 16.52 5.93 1.17
CA PHE A 313 15.69 5.81 -0.03
C PHE A 313 14.20 5.70 0.32
N SER A 314 13.85 5.08 1.44
CA SER A 314 12.45 5.00 1.89
C SER A 314 11.94 6.36 2.41
N VAL A 315 12.78 7.17 3.04
CA VAL A 315 12.47 8.57 3.38
C VAL A 315 12.23 9.40 2.11
N ASN A 316 13.05 9.22 1.07
CA ASN A 316 12.85 9.88 -0.23
C ASN A 316 11.48 9.51 -0.84
N LEU A 317 11.13 8.22 -0.89
CA LEU A 317 9.89 7.73 -1.49
C LEU A 317 8.62 8.11 -0.70
N SER A 318 8.75 8.30 0.62
CA SER A 318 7.63 8.70 1.49
C SER A 318 7.40 10.20 1.55
N PHE A 319 8.15 10.99 0.76
CA PHE A 319 8.03 12.44 0.76
C PHE A 319 6.64 12.90 0.29
N LYS A 320 5.92 13.59 1.18
CA LYS A 320 4.67 14.29 0.86
C LYS A 320 4.99 15.76 0.53
N PRO A 321 4.71 16.22 -0.71
CA PRO A 321 4.86 17.64 -1.06
C PRO A 321 4.01 18.48 -0.12
N GLY A 322 4.60 19.53 0.46
CA GLY A 322 3.91 20.46 1.35
C GLY A 322 4.33 21.89 1.04
N SER A 323 3.50 22.87 1.41
CA SER A 323 3.64 24.28 1.00
C SER A 323 4.95 24.98 1.44
N PHE A 324 5.78 24.32 2.25
CA PHE A 324 7.03 24.87 2.79
C PHE A 324 8.21 23.87 2.78
N LYS A 325 8.10 22.71 2.10
CA LYS A 325 9.21 21.75 2.02
C LYS A 325 9.96 21.93 0.70
N TYR A 326 11.25 22.24 0.78
CA TYR A 326 12.13 22.46 -0.36
C TYR A 326 12.90 21.18 -0.72
N GLY A 327 13.12 20.99 -2.02
CA GLY A 327 13.89 19.90 -2.60
C GLY A 327 13.21 19.33 -3.84
N THR A 328 14.00 18.77 -4.75
CA THR A 328 13.49 18.09 -5.95
C THR A 328 13.41 16.59 -5.68
N LEU A 329 12.25 15.99 -5.95
CA LEU A 329 12.12 14.54 -5.87
C LEU A 329 12.83 13.90 -7.07
N TYR A 330 13.72 12.95 -6.80
CA TYR A 330 14.28 12.10 -7.84
C TYR A 330 13.21 11.14 -8.34
N ALA A 331 13.28 10.81 -9.62
CA ALA A 331 12.34 9.91 -10.27
C ALA A 331 12.26 8.56 -9.54
N GLN A 332 11.05 8.06 -9.31
CA GLN A 332 10.84 6.89 -8.46
C GLN A 332 11.58 5.65 -8.97
N GLN A 333 11.65 5.45 -10.29
CA GLN A 333 12.40 4.36 -10.90
C GLN A 333 13.89 4.39 -10.55
N VAL A 334 14.47 5.59 -10.41
CA VAL A 334 15.88 5.76 -10.02
C VAL A 334 16.06 5.31 -8.57
N THR A 335 15.21 5.78 -7.66
CA THR A 335 15.27 5.40 -6.24
C THR A 335 15.06 3.92 -6.01
N TYR A 336 14.07 3.30 -6.67
CA TYR A 336 13.84 1.85 -6.58
C TYR A 336 15.00 1.04 -7.16
N THR A 337 15.62 1.50 -8.25
CA THR A 337 16.84 0.87 -8.79
C THR A 337 17.98 0.92 -7.77
N LYS A 338 18.16 2.02 -7.06
CA LYS A 338 19.18 2.13 -5.99
C LYS A 338 18.85 1.30 -4.75
N LYS A 339 17.56 1.12 -4.41
CA LYS A 339 17.15 0.14 -3.41
C LYS A 339 17.51 -1.28 -3.84
N ALA A 340 17.32 -1.62 -5.10
CA ALA A 340 17.71 -2.93 -5.63
C ALA A 340 19.22 -3.17 -5.48
N GLU A 341 20.05 -2.18 -5.79
CA GLU A 341 21.50 -2.23 -5.56
C GLU A 341 21.84 -2.45 -4.07
N ALA A 342 21.14 -1.79 -3.15
CA ALA A 342 21.34 -1.98 -1.71
C ALA A 342 20.93 -3.40 -1.25
N TYR A 343 19.81 -3.93 -1.72
CA TYR A 343 19.37 -5.30 -1.44
C TYR A 343 20.34 -6.35 -2.00
N LEU A 344 20.86 -6.13 -3.22
CA LEU A 344 21.94 -6.96 -3.77
C LEU A 344 23.17 -6.96 -2.87
N GLY A 345 23.53 -5.79 -2.31
CA GLY A 345 24.62 -5.68 -1.33
C GLY A 345 24.40 -6.50 -0.05
N LEU A 346 23.15 -6.70 0.34
CA LEU A 346 22.73 -7.56 1.46
C LEU A 346 22.54 -9.04 1.06
N ASN A 347 22.77 -9.40 -0.21
CA ASN A 347 22.44 -10.70 -0.78
C ASN A 347 20.93 -11.06 -0.69
N ASP A 348 20.06 -10.04 -0.62
CA ASP A 348 18.60 -10.18 -0.60
C ASP A 348 18.05 -10.12 -2.03
N LEU A 349 18.13 -11.25 -2.72
CA LEU A 349 17.78 -11.33 -4.15
C LEU A 349 16.29 -11.10 -4.41
N VAL A 350 15.41 -11.45 -3.47
CA VAL A 350 13.95 -11.29 -3.60
C VAL A 350 13.58 -9.82 -3.59
N ASN A 351 14.01 -9.07 -2.56
CA ASN A 351 13.69 -7.65 -2.49
C ASN A 351 14.46 -6.83 -3.55
N ALA A 352 15.63 -7.31 -4.00
CA ALA A 352 16.32 -6.72 -5.14
C ALA A 352 15.50 -6.84 -6.44
N LYS A 353 15.03 -8.05 -6.76
CA LYS A 353 14.16 -8.30 -7.93
C LYS A 353 12.89 -7.46 -7.86
N GLN A 354 12.18 -7.51 -6.73
CA GLN A 354 10.96 -6.71 -6.52
C GLN A 354 11.22 -5.21 -6.70
N SER A 355 12.37 -4.71 -6.25
CA SER A 355 12.72 -3.29 -6.40
C SER A 355 12.98 -2.93 -7.86
N TYR A 356 13.66 -3.78 -8.64
CA TYR A 356 13.80 -3.57 -10.09
C TYR A 356 12.46 -3.59 -10.82
N GLU A 357 11.61 -4.59 -10.55
CA GLU A 357 10.27 -4.67 -11.16
C GLU A 357 9.42 -3.46 -10.79
N THR A 358 9.50 -3.00 -9.54
CA THR A 358 8.80 -1.78 -9.10
C THR A 358 9.31 -0.55 -9.86
N ALA A 359 10.62 -0.43 -10.12
CA ALA A 359 11.14 0.64 -10.97
C ALA A 359 10.53 0.60 -12.38
N LEU A 360 10.35 -0.59 -12.96
CA LEU A 360 9.74 -0.79 -14.28
C LEU A 360 8.23 -0.53 -14.30
N LEU A 361 7.53 -0.67 -13.17
CA LEU A 361 6.12 -0.26 -13.06
C LEU A 361 5.95 1.26 -13.21
N TYR A 362 6.93 2.05 -12.74
CA TYR A 362 6.95 3.50 -12.92
C TYR A 362 7.51 3.92 -14.28
N PHE A 363 8.56 3.24 -14.74
CA PHE A 363 9.15 3.51 -16.06
C PHE A 363 9.55 2.20 -16.77
N PRO A 364 8.66 1.62 -17.60
CA PRO A 364 8.86 0.30 -18.22
C PRO A 364 10.13 0.15 -19.04
N ASP A 365 10.58 1.23 -19.67
CA ASP A 365 11.74 1.23 -20.57
C ASP A 365 13.03 1.71 -19.87
N TYR A 366 13.06 1.72 -18.53
CA TYR A 366 14.21 2.24 -17.77
C TYR A 366 15.38 1.26 -17.80
N SER A 367 16.33 1.49 -18.72
CA SER A 367 17.48 0.62 -18.99
C SER A 367 18.28 0.19 -17.75
N PRO A 368 18.58 1.05 -16.75
CA PRO A 368 19.31 0.61 -15.55
C PRO A 368 18.57 -0.48 -14.75
N ALA A 369 17.25 -0.41 -14.65
CA ALA A 369 16.47 -1.44 -13.98
C ALA A 369 16.38 -2.72 -14.82
N ILE A 370 16.16 -2.61 -16.14
CA ILE A 370 16.16 -3.74 -17.07
C ILE A 370 17.49 -4.50 -17.00
N ASN A 371 18.61 -3.78 -17.12
CA ASN A 371 19.95 -4.37 -17.08
C ASN A 371 20.28 -4.97 -15.72
N GLY A 372 19.88 -4.31 -14.62
CA GLY A 372 20.06 -4.82 -13.28
C GLY A 372 19.31 -6.13 -13.05
N LEU A 373 18.04 -6.19 -13.47
CA LEU A 373 17.22 -7.39 -13.40
C LEU A 373 17.77 -8.51 -14.29
N ALA A 374 18.17 -8.21 -15.53
CA ALA A 374 18.79 -9.19 -16.43
C ALA A 374 20.09 -9.77 -15.86
N LYS A 375 20.91 -8.95 -15.20
CA LYS A 375 22.13 -9.40 -14.51
C LYS A 375 21.80 -10.29 -13.31
N LEU A 376 20.79 -9.93 -12.52
CA LEU A 376 20.32 -10.74 -11.38
C LEU A 376 19.86 -12.13 -11.87
N GLU A 377 18.98 -12.16 -12.86
CA GLU A 377 18.45 -13.41 -13.45
C GLU A 377 19.57 -14.24 -14.11
N GLY A 378 20.49 -13.61 -14.83
CA GLY A 378 21.65 -14.29 -15.44
C GLY A 378 22.61 -14.91 -14.42
N ASN A 379 22.82 -14.23 -13.29
CA ASN A 379 23.60 -14.77 -12.18
C ASN A 379 22.90 -15.99 -11.56
N GLN A 380 21.58 -15.94 -11.36
CA GLN A 380 20.82 -17.09 -10.86
C GLN A 380 20.91 -18.30 -11.80
N VAL A 381 20.86 -18.08 -13.12
CA VAL A 381 21.05 -19.16 -14.11
C VAL A 381 22.45 -19.79 -14.02
N THR A 382 23.48 -18.98 -13.77
CA THR A 382 24.86 -19.49 -13.60
C THR A 382 24.97 -20.34 -12.34
N ILE A 383 24.43 -19.85 -11.22
CA ILE A 383 24.42 -20.58 -9.94
C ILE A 383 23.72 -21.94 -10.13
N ARG A 384 22.54 -21.98 -10.76
CA ARG A 384 21.82 -23.22 -11.07
C ARG A 384 22.61 -24.23 -11.91
N LYS A 385 23.53 -23.78 -12.77
CA LYS A 385 24.35 -24.70 -13.60
C LYS A 385 25.56 -25.26 -12.86
N THR A 386 26.09 -24.52 -11.88
CA THR A 386 27.32 -24.89 -11.18
C THR A 386 27.08 -25.57 -9.84
N ASP A 387 25.86 -25.49 -9.32
CA ASP A 387 25.49 -26.07 -8.03
C ASP A 387 25.49 -27.61 -8.07
N LYS A 388 26.13 -28.20 -7.06
CA LYS A 388 26.24 -29.65 -6.86
C LYS A 388 25.83 -30.06 -5.44
N THR A 389 25.40 -29.12 -4.63
CA THR A 389 25.02 -29.33 -3.23
C THR A 389 23.52 -29.27 -3.13
N GLY A 390 22.92 -30.15 -2.34
CA GLY A 390 21.48 -30.10 -2.09
C GLY A 390 21.12 -29.08 -1.01
N PRO A 391 19.84 -28.67 -0.92
CA PRO A 391 19.39 -27.67 0.05
C PRO A 391 19.66 -28.05 1.51
N GLU A 392 19.96 -27.07 2.37
CA GLU A 392 20.00 -27.28 3.82
C GLU A 392 18.57 -27.28 4.39
N ILE A 393 18.14 -28.37 5.04
CA ILE A 393 16.80 -28.51 5.62
C ILE A 393 16.87 -28.30 7.14
N LYS A 394 15.99 -27.45 7.67
CA LYS A 394 15.78 -27.21 9.09
C LYS A 394 14.31 -27.27 9.44
N ILE A 395 13.92 -28.20 10.32
CA ILE A 395 12.55 -28.27 10.84
C ILE A 395 12.36 -27.30 12.00
N LEU A 396 11.29 -26.50 11.89
CA LEU A 396 10.86 -25.52 12.87
C LEU A 396 9.71 -26.07 13.71
N GLU A 397 8.75 -26.74 13.07
CA GLU A 397 7.61 -27.40 13.73
C GLU A 397 7.38 -28.81 13.13
N PRO A 398 7.10 -29.82 13.97
CA PRO A 398 7.13 -29.76 15.43
C PRO A 398 8.57 -29.53 15.95
N THR A 399 8.71 -28.79 17.06
CA THR A 399 10.02 -28.40 17.60
C THR A 399 10.81 -29.63 18.01
N ASN A 400 11.86 -29.92 17.26
CA ASN A 400 12.70 -31.10 17.46
C ASN A 400 13.78 -30.82 18.52
N THR A 401 13.63 -31.40 19.72
CA THR A 401 14.76 -31.66 20.62
C THR A 401 15.39 -32.99 20.20
N ARG A 402 16.57 -32.91 19.56
CA ARG A 402 17.39 -34.05 19.09
C ARG A 402 17.14 -35.34 19.89
N GLY A 403 16.56 -36.36 19.23
CA GLY A 403 16.48 -37.73 19.73
C GLY A 403 15.26 -38.07 20.61
N LEU A 404 14.24 -37.22 20.67
CA LEU A 404 13.01 -37.48 21.44
C LEU A 404 11.78 -37.68 20.56
N LYS A 405 10.99 -38.71 20.91
CA LYS A 405 9.64 -38.98 20.38
C LYS A 405 8.72 -37.79 20.67
N ILE A 406 8.10 -37.26 19.64
CA ILE A 406 7.09 -36.20 19.75
C ILE A 406 5.71 -36.86 19.79
N VAL A 407 4.92 -36.59 20.83
CA VAL A 407 3.58 -37.16 21.00
C VAL A 407 2.53 -36.18 20.47
N ALA A 408 1.81 -36.57 19.42
CA ALA A 408 0.76 -35.75 18.80
C ALA A 408 -0.64 -36.36 19.05
N ALA A 409 -1.64 -35.51 19.32
CA ALA A 409 -3.01 -35.92 19.66
C ALA A 409 -4.00 -35.86 18.46
N GLY A 410 -3.57 -35.36 17.30
CA GLY A 410 -4.40 -35.19 16.10
C GLY A 410 -4.40 -36.39 15.14
N LYS A 411 -5.30 -36.38 14.14
CA LYS A 411 -5.29 -37.34 13.01
C LYS A 411 -4.21 -37.01 11.99
N ASP A 412 -3.65 -35.82 12.07
CA ASP A 412 -2.68 -35.23 11.18
C ASP A 412 -1.75 -34.31 11.98
N VAL A 413 -0.63 -33.96 11.38
CA VAL A 413 0.37 -33.06 11.96
C VAL A 413 0.86 -32.10 10.90
N MET A 414 0.92 -30.82 11.27
CA MET A 414 1.54 -29.79 10.46
C MET A 414 3.06 -29.83 10.68
N ILE A 415 3.79 -29.85 9.57
CA ILE A 415 5.24 -29.80 9.55
C ILE A 415 5.62 -28.46 8.93
N LYS A 416 6.41 -27.64 9.63
CA LYS A 416 6.98 -26.38 9.13
C LYS A 416 8.49 -26.46 9.19
N GLY A 417 9.17 -25.99 8.15
CA GLY A 417 10.63 -25.95 8.09
C GLY A 417 11.14 -24.87 7.16
N MET A 418 12.46 -24.80 7.03
CA MET A 418 13.17 -24.03 6.03
C MET A 418 14.02 -24.99 5.22
N ALA A 419 14.03 -24.82 3.91
CA ALA A 419 15.01 -25.41 3.01
C ALA A 419 15.75 -24.25 2.34
N LEU A 420 17.09 -24.24 2.33
CA LEU A 420 17.85 -23.11 1.78
C LEU A 420 18.89 -23.63 0.81
N ASP A 421 18.95 -23.00 -0.37
CA ASP A 421 19.91 -23.37 -1.40
C ASP A 421 20.31 -22.14 -2.25
N PRO A 422 21.59 -21.94 -2.58
CA PRO A 422 22.05 -20.83 -3.41
C PRO A 422 21.41 -20.79 -4.81
N SER A 423 21.09 -21.95 -5.40
CA SER A 423 20.45 -22.03 -6.72
C SER A 423 18.93 -21.78 -6.68
N GLY A 424 18.36 -21.70 -5.48
CA GLY A 424 16.93 -21.59 -5.23
C GLY A 424 16.25 -22.96 -5.19
N LEU A 425 15.08 -23.03 -4.57
CA LEU A 425 14.33 -24.28 -4.43
C LEU A 425 13.42 -24.55 -5.62
N LYS A 426 13.42 -25.81 -6.08
CA LYS A 426 12.45 -26.31 -7.05
C LYS A 426 11.21 -26.88 -6.36
N SER A 427 11.40 -27.65 -5.30
CA SER A 427 10.30 -28.28 -4.57
C SER A 427 10.74 -28.80 -3.21
N VAL A 428 9.82 -28.84 -2.25
CA VAL A 428 9.95 -29.66 -1.05
C VAL A 428 8.82 -30.68 -1.05
N THR A 429 9.10 -31.90 -0.60
CA THR A 429 8.12 -32.96 -0.43
C THR A 429 8.19 -33.53 0.98
N ILE A 430 7.06 -34.02 1.49
CA ILE A 430 6.96 -34.79 2.73
C ILE A 430 6.33 -36.13 2.40
N ASN A 431 7.05 -37.23 2.64
CA ASN A 431 6.68 -38.59 2.21
C ASN A 431 6.31 -38.67 0.70
N GLY A 432 7.01 -37.90 -0.13
CA GLY A 432 6.77 -37.81 -1.57
C GLY A 432 5.59 -36.91 -1.98
N LEU A 433 4.83 -36.35 -1.03
CA LEU A 433 3.78 -35.35 -1.30
C LEU A 433 4.41 -33.96 -1.38
N SER A 434 4.27 -33.27 -2.50
CA SER A 434 4.72 -31.88 -2.64
C SER A 434 4.03 -30.97 -1.63
N VAL A 435 4.82 -30.12 -0.98
CA VAL A 435 4.35 -29.12 -0.02
C VAL A 435 4.68 -27.72 -0.52
N TYR A 436 3.97 -26.72 -0.02
CA TYR A 436 4.21 -25.33 -0.40
C TYR A 436 5.57 -24.86 0.12
N VAL A 437 6.27 -24.06 -0.71
CA VAL A 437 7.59 -23.51 -0.42
C VAL A 437 7.62 -22.04 -0.85
N LYS A 438 8.01 -21.13 0.05
CA LYS A 438 8.27 -19.72 -0.28
C LYS A 438 9.59 -19.57 -1.02
N GLU A 439 9.74 -18.46 -1.77
CA GLU A 439 11.01 -18.14 -2.47
C GLU A 439 12.23 -18.06 -1.54
N VAL A 440 12.03 -17.69 -0.27
CA VAL A 440 13.06 -17.62 0.78
C VAL A 440 13.31 -18.95 1.50
N GLY A 441 12.64 -20.04 1.12
CA GLY A 441 12.94 -21.37 1.61
C GLY A 441 11.99 -21.95 2.66
N ASP A 442 11.13 -21.13 3.27
CA ASP A 442 10.12 -21.62 4.22
C ASP A 442 9.17 -22.61 3.54
N PHE A 443 8.95 -23.76 4.14
CA PHE A 443 7.98 -24.73 3.67
C PHE A 443 7.07 -25.21 4.80
N TRP A 444 5.86 -25.63 4.44
CA TRP A 444 4.98 -26.33 5.37
C TRP A 444 3.98 -27.24 4.66
N GLY A 445 3.58 -28.30 5.36
CA GLY A 445 2.54 -29.21 4.89
C GLY A 445 1.95 -30.03 6.03
N THR A 446 0.71 -30.46 5.85
CA THR A 446 0.01 -31.32 6.81
C THR A 446 0.04 -32.76 6.31
N VAL A 447 0.40 -33.68 7.19
CA VAL A 447 0.48 -35.12 6.88
C VAL A 447 -0.31 -35.94 7.89
N PRO A 448 -1.00 -37.02 7.45
CA PRO A 448 -1.78 -37.87 8.35
C PRO A 448 -0.88 -38.65 9.31
N LEU A 449 -1.42 -38.93 10.51
CA LEU A 449 -0.80 -39.76 11.55
C LEU A 449 -1.61 -41.03 11.78
N ALA A 450 -0.97 -42.18 11.56
CA ALA A 450 -1.44 -43.48 12.04
C ALA A 450 -1.15 -43.63 13.54
N ASP A 451 -1.87 -44.51 14.21
CA ASP A 451 -1.58 -44.85 15.60
C ASP A 451 -0.20 -45.53 15.70
N GLY A 452 0.59 -45.22 16.72
CA GLY A 452 1.98 -45.64 16.87
C GLY A 452 2.99 -44.69 16.22
N VAL A 453 4.17 -45.22 15.88
CA VAL A 453 5.30 -44.43 15.34
C VAL A 453 5.11 -44.17 13.84
N ASN A 454 5.11 -42.91 13.44
CA ASN A 454 5.04 -42.43 12.06
C ASN A 454 6.40 -41.88 11.64
N LYS A 455 6.90 -42.27 10.47
CA LYS A 455 8.15 -41.75 9.90
C LYS A 455 7.84 -40.78 8.76
N PHE A 456 8.49 -39.64 8.77
CA PHE A 456 8.36 -38.60 7.76
C PHE A 456 9.71 -38.33 7.10
N GLU A 457 9.78 -38.56 5.79
CA GLU A 457 10.91 -38.16 4.93
C GLU A 457 10.57 -36.81 4.29
N ILE A 458 11.38 -35.79 4.57
CA ILE A 458 11.36 -34.53 3.85
C ILE A 458 12.44 -34.57 2.79
N ALA A 459 12.07 -34.36 1.53
CA ALA A 459 13.04 -34.19 0.45
C ALA A 459 12.92 -32.79 -0.15
N ALA A 460 13.98 -32.00 -0.04
CA ALA A 460 14.09 -30.70 -0.69
C ALA A 460 14.94 -30.84 -1.96
N THR A 461 14.43 -30.37 -3.08
CA THR A 461 15.10 -30.36 -4.39
C THR A 461 15.33 -28.92 -4.81
N ASP A 462 16.57 -28.60 -5.18
CA ASP A 462 16.92 -27.28 -5.70
C ASP A 462 16.62 -27.15 -7.21
N LEU A 463 16.82 -25.96 -7.76
CA LEU A 463 16.65 -25.68 -9.19
C LEU A 463 17.78 -26.26 -10.07
N ALA A 464 18.90 -26.68 -9.48
CA ALA A 464 19.96 -27.43 -10.15
C ALA A 464 19.68 -28.96 -10.23
N GLY A 465 18.68 -29.44 -9.49
CA GLY A 465 18.28 -30.84 -9.40
C GLY A 465 18.95 -31.64 -8.28
N ASN A 466 19.72 -31.02 -7.39
CA ASN A 466 20.26 -31.73 -6.23
C ASN A 466 19.19 -31.86 -5.15
N VAL A 467 19.29 -32.94 -4.37
CA VAL A 467 18.26 -33.34 -3.41
C VAL A 467 18.90 -33.59 -2.04
N THR A 468 18.36 -32.94 -1.01
CA THR A 468 18.64 -33.28 0.38
C THR A 468 17.43 -33.97 0.99
N LYS A 469 17.68 -35.02 1.78
CA LYS A 469 16.64 -35.76 2.49
C LYS A 469 16.88 -35.71 4.00
N GLN A 470 15.82 -35.49 4.76
CA GLN A 470 15.84 -35.54 6.22
C GLN A 470 14.67 -36.37 6.73
N ILE A 471 14.93 -37.31 7.64
CA ILE A 471 13.91 -38.17 8.23
C ILE A 471 13.72 -37.81 9.70
N PHE A 472 12.47 -37.81 10.17
CA PHE A 472 12.14 -37.71 11.58
C PHE A 472 10.90 -38.54 11.93
N GLU A 473 10.68 -38.79 13.22
CA GLU A 473 9.61 -39.67 13.72
C GLU A 473 8.66 -38.92 14.67
N ILE A 474 7.36 -39.21 14.57
CA ILE A 474 6.30 -38.71 15.46
C ILE A 474 5.50 -39.92 15.96
N GLU A 475 5.27 -40.03 17.26
CA GLU A 475 4.46 -41.11 17.84
C GLU A 475 3.05 -40.60 18.19
N LYS A 476 2.03 -41.29 17.72
CA LYS A 476 0.63 -41.07 18.11
C LYS A 476 0.20 -42.16 19.08
N ALA A 477 -0.28 -41.81 20.26
CA ALA A 477 -0.71 -42.79 21.25
C ALA A 477 -1.98 -43.54 20.79
N SER A 478 -1.97 -44.87 20.87
CA SER A 478 -3.16 -45.72 20.64
C SER A 478 -4.05 -45.74 21.88
N ALA A 479 -5.33 -45.43 21.76
CA ALA A 479 -6.28 -45.45 22.88
C ALA A 479 -7.21 -46.67 22.81
N THR A 480 -7.29 -47.42 23.91
CA THR A 480 -8.29 -48.45 24.21
C THR A 480 -9.31 -47.92 25.25
N VAL A 481 -10.54 -48.43 25.14
CA VAL A 481 -11.69 -48.42 26.08
C VAL A 481 -12.89 -47.53 25.69
N ALA A 482 -14.06 -48.15 25.87
CA ALA A 482 -15.41 -47.82 25.42
C ALA A 482 -16.11 -46.73 26.25
N ALA A 483 -16.97 -45.95 25.58
CA ALA A 483 -17.95 -45.08 26.22
C ALA A 483 -19.37 -45.39 25.73
N THR A 484 -20.29 -45.55 26.69
CA THR A 484 -21.74 -45.69 26.51
C THR A 484 -22.37 -44.38 26.03
N PRO A 485 -23.36 -44.42 25.11
CA PRO A 485 -23.90 -43.21 24.50
C PRO A 485 -24.93 -42.52 25.42
N ILE A 486 -24.78 -41.20 25.59
CA ILE A 486 -25.85 -40.31 26.09
C ILE A 486 -26.58 -39.76 24.87
N ALA A 487 -27.88 -40.03 24.76
CA ALA A 487 -28.73 -39.49 23.72
C ALA A 487 -28.96 -37.99 23.96
N VAL A 488 -28.50 -37.15 23.04
CA VAL A 488 -28.89 -35.73 22.95
C VAL A 488 -29.94 -35.60 21.86
N THR A 489 -31.12 -35.12 22.22
CA THR A 489 -32.20 -34.75 21.31
C THR A 489 -31.73 -33.67 20.33
N GLU A 490 -31.74 -33.96 19.02
CA GLU A 490 -31.40 -33.04 17.93
C GLU A 490 -32.42 -31.88 17.85
N LYS A 491 -32.17 -30.76 18.54
CA LYS A 491 -32.77 -29.47 18.18
C LYS A 491 -31.80 -28.70 17.29
N GLN A 492 -32.27 -28.26 16.13
CA GLN A 492 -31.47 -27.48 15.19
C GLN A 492 -31.29 -26.05 15.73
N GLY A 493 -30.04 -25.66 15.99
CA GLY A 493 -29.70 -24.32 16.45
C GLY A 493 -29.75 -23.25 15.35
N LYS A 494 -29.81 -21.99 15.77
CA LYS A 494 -29.76 -20.81 14.90
C LYS A 494 -28.31 -20.34 14.71
N ASN A 495 -28.05 -19.68 13.58
CA ASN A 495 -26.75 -19.03 13.35
C ASN A 495 -26.83 -17.54 13.72
N TYR A 496 -25.86 -17.09 14.51
CA TYR A 496 -25.66 -15.71 14.93
C TYR A 496 -24.30 -15.20 14.46
N ALA A 497 -24.20 -13.90 14.20
CA ALA A 497 -22.93 -13.26 13.92
C ALA A 497 -22.81 -11.93 14.66
N VAL A 498 -21.62 -11.61 15.15
CA VAL A 498 -21.28 -10.29 15.67
C VAL A 498 -20.07 -9.74 14.92
N PHE A 499 -20.24 -8.59 14.30
CA PHE A 499 -19.20 -7.90 13.54
C PHE A 499 -18.72 -6.68 14.31
N ILE A 500 -17.44 -6.70 14.69
CA ILE A 500 -16.79 -5.68 15.51
C ILE A 500 -15.74 -5.01 14.61
N ALA A 501 -15.95 -3.75 14.25
CA ALA A 501 -15.05 -3.04 13.34
C ALA A 501 -14.63 -1.70 13.94
N SER A 502 -13.38 -1.60 14.38
CA SER A 502 -12.78 -0.39 14.94
C SER A 502 -11.95 0.31 13.87
N GLN A 503 -12.56 1.32 13.25
CA GLN A 503 -12.00 2.04 12.11
C GLN A 503 -11.47 3.42 12.51
N ASN A 504 -12.28 4.17 13.26
CA ASN A 504 -11.96 5.50 13.73
C ASN A 504 -11.60 5.42 15.21
N TYR A 505 -10.50 6.05 15.62
CA TYR A 505 -9.99 6.05 16.99
C TYR A 505 -10.02 7.46 17.58
N ASP A 506 -10.42 7.57 18.85
CA ASP A 506 -10.53 8.84 19.57
C ASP A 506 -9.14 9.46 19.85
N ASP A 507 -8.14 8.61 20.11
CA ASP A 507 -6.74 9.03 20.21
C ASP A 507 -6.13 9.22 18.82
N ALA A 508 -5.92 10.48 18.45
CA ALA A 508 -5.31 10.86 17.16
C ALA A 508 -3.90 10.30 16.92
N THR A 509 -3.23 9.75 17.94
CA THR A 509 -1.94 9.07 17.79
C THR A 509 -2.06 7.62 17.34
N ILE A 510 -3.27 7.03 17.39
CA ILE A 510 -3.63 5.78 16.76
C ILE A 510 -4.19 6.11 15.37
N PRO A 511 -3.50 5.75 14.27
CA PRO A 511 -3.99 6.03 12.92
C PRO A 511 -5.35 5.37 12.69
N SER A 512 -6.32 6.11 12.15
CA SER A 512 -7.56 5.49 11.69
C SER A 512 -7.30 4.60 10.48
N LEU A 513 -8.10 3.55 10.34
CA LEU A 513 -8.04 2.57 9.25
C LEU A 513 -9.10 2.92 8.19
N GLU A 514 -8.96 2.41 6.97
CA GLU A 514 -9.90 2.73 5.88
C GLU A 514 -10.99 1.65 5.70
N ASN A 515 -10.67 0.37 5.97
CA ASN A 515 -11.48 -0.78 5.55
C ASN A 515 -12.25 -1.61 6.62
N PRO A 516 -12.00 -1.56 7.94
CA PRO A 516 -12.64 -2.46 8.90
C PRO A 516 -14.17 -2.53 8.82
N ILE A 517 -14.87 -1.40 8.68
CA ILE A 517 -16.34 -1.38 8.59
C ILE A 517 -16.79 -1.95 7.24
N ALA A 518 -16.11 -1.59 6.15
CA ALA A 518 -16.43 -2.11 4.82
C ALA A 518 -16.29 -3.63 4.75
N ASP A 519 -15.26 -4.18 5.38
CA ASP A 519 -14.99 -5.61 5.42
C ASP A 519 -15.98 -6.38 6.29
N ALA A 520 -16.35 -5.83 7.45
CA ALA A 520 -17.45 -6.33 8.26
C ALA A 520 -18.77 -6.39 7.47
N ILE A 521 -19.09 -5.34 6.71
CA ILE A 521 -20.30 -5.28 5.87
C ILE A 521 -20.24 -6.32 4.75
N LYS A 522 -19.11 -6.49 4.06
CA LYS A 522 -18.95 -7.52 3.02
C LYS A 522 -19.21 -8.91 3.57
N LEU A 523 -18.57 -9.26 4.70
CA LEU A 523 -18.74 -10.57 5.32
C LEU A 523 -20.17 -10.78 5.84
N LYS A 524 -20.78 -9.75 6.45
CA LYS A 524 -22.21 -9.75 6.82
C LYS A 524 -23.10 -10.12 5.64
N LEU A 525 -22.92 -9.45 4.50
CA LEU A 525 -23.74 -9.68 3.32
C LEU A 525 -23.57 -11.09 2.77
N ILE A 526 -22.35 -11.64 2.78
CA ILE A 526 -22.10 -13.03 2.34
C ILE A 526 -22.78 -14.02 3.28
N LEU A 527 -22.60 -13.90 4.59
CA LEU A 527 -23.23 -14.80 5.57
C LEU A 527 -24.76 -14.75 5.48
N LYS A 528 -25.33 -13.55 5.34
CA LYS A 528 -26.77 -13.35 5.17
C LYS A 528 -27.28 -13.94 3.87
N ASN A 529 -26.64 -13.66 2.74
CA ASN A 529 -27.21 -13.98 1.43
C ASN A 529 -26.94 -15.43 1.02
N ASN A 530 -25.79 -15.98 1.38
CA ASN A 530 -25.32 -17.27 0.87
C ASN A 530 -25.42 -18.39 1.92
N TYR A 531 -25.52 -18.05 3.20
CA TYR A 531 -25.52 -19.00 4.32
C TYR A 531 -26.74 -18.79 5.23
N ASN A 532 -27.01 -19.77 6.11
CA ASN A 532 -28.20 -19.80 6.97
C ASN A 532 -28.19 -18.81 8.16
N PHE A 533 -27.75 -17.56 7.95
CA PHE A 533 -27.83 -16.49 8.93
C PHE A 533 -29.05 -15.59 8.64
N SER A 534 -29.88 -15.34 9.66
CA SER A 534 -30.99 -14.38 9.59
C SER A 534 -30.51 -12.99 9.98
N GLU A 535 -31.11 -11.94 9.41
CA GLU A 535 -30.76 -10.55 9.73
C GLU A 535 -30.91 -10.26 11.23
N ASP A 536 -31.97 -10.77 11.86
CA ASP A 536 -32.26 -10.57 13.29
C ASP A 536 -31.20 -11.14 14.24
N ASN A 537 -30.35 -12.05 13.73
CA ASN A 537 -29.27 -12.69 14.48
C ASN A 537 -27.88 -12.12 14.12
N ILE A 538 -27.81 -11.04 13.34
CA ILE A 538 -26.56 -10.38 12.96
C ILE A 538 -26.44 -9.03 13.68
N TYR A 539 -25.45 -8.93 14.56
CA TYR A 539 -25.14 -7.72 15.31
C TYR A 539 -23.93 -6.99 14.73
N ASN A 540 -24.01 -5.67 14.62
CA ASN A 540 -22.91 -4.83 14.12
C ASN A 540 -22.50 -3.84 15.21
N LEU A 541 -21.20 -3.81 15.50
CA LEU A 541 -20.54 -2.89 16.40
C LEU A 541 -19.47 -2.15 15.59
N PHE A 542 -19.82 -0.99 15.05
CA PHE A 542 -18.93 -0.16 14.25
C PHE A 542 -18.41 1.01 15.09
N ASN A 543 -17.09 1.15 15.13
CA ASN A 543 -16.35 2.00 16.07
C ASN A 543 -16.81 1.84 17.54
N PRO A 544 -16.89 0.60 18.05
CA PRO A 544 -17.34 0.39 19.42
C PRO A 544 -16.29 0.86 20.43
N GLN A 545 -16.76 1.33 21.58
CA GLN A 545 -15.95 1.51 22.77
C GLN A 545 -15.90 0.20 23.58
N ARG A 546 -15.02 0.13 24.59
CA ARG A 546 -14.90 -1.08 25.44
C ARG A 546 -16.19 -1.51 26.12
N ASP A 547 -17.01 -0.56 26.54
CA ASP A 547 -18.24 -0.88 27.23
C ASP A 547 -19.34 -1.36 26.28
N ASP A 548 -19.36 -0.89 25.02
CA ASP A 548 -20.23 -1.44 23.97
C ASP A 548 -19.91 -2.91 23.70
N PHE A 549 -18.60 -3.22 23.60
CA PHE A 549 -18.10 -4.59 23.44
C PHE A 549 -18.56 -5.50 24.59
N LYS A 550 -18.32 -5.08 25.85
CA LYS A 550 -18.73 -5.86 27.03
C LYS A 550 -20.24 -6.05 27.09
N LYS A 551 -21.01 -4.98 26.88
CA LYS A 551 -22.47 -5.01 26.91
C LYS A 551 -23.01 -5.99 25.87
N LYS A 552 -22.47 -5.98 24.65
CA LYS A 552 -22.91 -6.91 23.60
C LYS A 552 -22.64 -8.37 23.95
N PHE A 553 -21.48 -8.69 24.53
CA PHE A 553 -21.18 -10.06 24.95
C PHE A 553 -22.10 -10.53 26.10
N LEU A 554 -22.47 -9.62 27.02
CA LEU A 554 -23.47 -9.93 28.04
C LEU A 554 -24.85 -10.19 27.41
N GLU A 555 -25.28 -9.37 26.45
CA GLU A 555 -26.53 -9.61 25.71
C GLU A 555 -26.50 -10.95 24.95
N LEU A 556 -25.37 -11.28 24.30
CA LEU A 556 -25.21 -12.56 23.60
C LEU A 556 -25.31 -13.76 24.55
N LYS A 557 -24.79 -13.63 25.78
CA LYS A 557 -24.89 -14.67 26.82
C LYS A 557 -26.34 -15.00 27.18
N GLU A 558 -27.22 -13.99 27.19
CA GLU A 558 -28.65 -14.16 27.49
C GLU A 558 -29.46 -14.69 26.30
N VAL A 559 -29.05 -14.38 25.07
CA VAL A 559 -29.83 -14.71 23.85
C VAL A 559 -29.44 -16.07 23.26
N LEU A 560 -28.15 -16.43 23.29
CA LEU A 560 -27.66 -17.67 22.69
C LEU A 560 -28.15 -18.90 23.47
N GLN A 561 -28.47 -19.97 22.75
CA GLN A 561 -28.79 -21.27 23.31
C GLN A 561 -27.67 -22.29 23.07
N PRO A 562 -27.61 -23.39 23.84
CA PRO A 562 -26.58 -24.43 23.70
C PRO A 562 -26.50 -25.11 22.33
N GLU A 563 -27.52 -24.97 21.49
CA GLU A 563 -27.54 -25.52 20.14
C GLU A 563 -27.08 -24.53 19.06
N ASP A 564 -27.00 -23.23 19.37
CA ASP A 564 -26.76 -22.17 18.40
C ASP A 564 -25.29 -22.09 17.93
N ASN A 565 -25.07 -21.46 16.79
CA ASN A 565 -23.75 -21.21 16.21
C ASN A 565 -23.45 -19.71 16.20
N LEU A 566 -22.21 -19.32 16.47
CA LEU A 566 -21.79 -17.93 16.54
C LEU A 566 -20.54 -17.68 15.67
N VAL A 567 -20.59 -16.67 14.82
CA VAL A 567 -19.40 -16.08 14.18
C VAL A 567 -19.09 -14.75 14.87
N ILE A 568 -17.87 -14.59 15.35
CA ILE A 568 -17.36 -13.33 15.89
C ILE A 568 -16.32 -12.82 14.89
N PHE A 569 -16.55 -11.67 14.29
CA PHE A 569 -15.57 -11.00 13.44
C PHE A 569 -15.04 -9.76 14.13
N TYR A 570 -13.72 -9.61 14.20
CA TYR A 570 -13.06 -8.39 14.66
C TYR A 570 -12.10 -7.86 13.59
N ALA A 571 -12.19 -6.58 13.24
CA ALA A 571 -11.22 -5.86 12.42
C ALA A 571 -10.86 -4.52 13.08
N GLY A 572 -9.57 -4.24 13.22
CA GLY A 572 -9.07 -3.06 13.92
C GLY A 572 -7.60 -3.19 14.29
N HIS A 573 -7.07 -2.21 15.03
CA HIS A 573 -5.70 -2.26 15.51
C HIS A 573 -5.54 -3.33 16.60
N GLY A 574 -4.32 -3.88 16.65
CA GLY A 574 -3.87 -4.76 17.71
C GLY A 574 -2.45 -4.40 18.12
N ILE A 575 -2.14 -4.52 19.41
CA ILE A 575 -0.80 -4.24 19.94
C ILE A 575 -0.28 -5.44 20.72
N TRP A 576 0.99 -5.77 20.47
CA TRP A 576 1.76 -6.69 21.31
C TRP A 576 2.63 -5.92 22.30
N VAL A 577 2.48 -6.25 23.58
CA VAL A 577 3.35 -5.73 24.64
C VAL A 577 4.41 -6.77 24.95
N ASP A 578 5.62 -6.54 24.44
CA ASP A 578 6.69 -7.54 24.54
C ASP A 578 7.12 -7.85 25.98
N LYS A 579 7.09 -6.84 26.86
CA LYS A 579 7.39 -7.01 28.30
C LYS A 579 6.42 -7.96 29.00
N GLU A 580 5.16 -7.99 28.55
CA GLU A 580 4.10 -8.82 29.15
C GLU A 580 3.85 -10.11 28.38
N LYS A 581 4.38 -10.20 27.15
CA LYS A 581 4.12 -11.27 26.19
C LYS A 581 2.61 -11.50 25.97
N LYS A 582 1.86 -10.39 25.86
CA LYS A 582 0.41 -10.33 25.69
C LYS A 582 0.02 -9.49 24.47
N GLY A 583 -1.00 -9.94 23.76
CA GLY A 583 -1.68 -9.21 22.70
C GLY A 583 -2.97 -8.55 23.19
N TYR A 584 -3.30 -7.41 22.58
CA TYR A 584 -4.44 -6.58 22.94
C TYR A 584 -5.20 -6.14 21.68
N TRP A 585 -6.52 -6.08 21.76
CA TRP A 585 -7.38 -5.40 20.80
C TRP A 585 -7.55 -3.93 21.20
N LEU A 586 -7.49 -3.05 20.22
CA LEU A 586 -7.73 -1.63 20.39
C LEU A 586 -9.14 -1.31 19.88
N LEU A 587 -10.02 -0.91 20.80
CA LEU A 587 -11.33 -0.37 20.47
C LEU A 587 -11.24 1.14 20.29
N THR A 588 -12.32 1.80 19.87
CA THR A 588 -12.27 3.21 19.43
C THR A 588 -11.82 4.18 20.53
N ASP A 589 -12.09 3.85 21.80
CA ASP A 589 -11.68 4.59 23.00
C ASP A 589 -10.26 4.26 23.51
N ALA A 590 -9.48 3.46 22.78
CA ALA A 590 -8.12 3.12 23.17
C ALA A 590 -7.20 4.35 23.13
N LEU A 591 -6.32 4.46 24.12
CA LEU A 591 -5.24 5.44 24.17
C LEU A 591 -3.90 4.76 23.90
N ARG A 592 -3.08 5.30 22.99
CA ARG A 592 -1.86 4.64 22.47
C ARG A 592 -0.80 4.32 23.53
N ASN A 593 -0.80 5.08 24.61
CA ASN A 593 0.20 4.96 25.68
C ASN A 593 -0.39 4.46 27.01
N ASP A 594 -1.63 3.96 27.02
CA ASP A 594 -2.28 3.44 28.23
C ASP A 594 -2.88 2.05 27.99
N VAL A 595 -2.15 1.02 28.42
CA VAL A 595 -2.56 -0.39 28.31
C VAL A 595 -3.88 -0.70 29.02
N ASN A 596 -4.30 0.09 30.01
CA ASN A 596 -5.56 -0.11 30.73
C ASN A 596 -6.80 0.16 29.86
N THR A 597 -6.60 0.90 28.77
CA THR A 597 -7.62 1.24 27.78
C THR A 597 -7.73 0.22 26.64
N TRP A 598 -6.95 -0.86 26.67
CA TRP A 598 -7.00 -1.90 25.64
C TRP A 598 -7.74 -3.15 26.15
N VAL A 599 -8.15 -4.03 25.25
CA VAL A 599 -8.82 -5.29 25.60
C VAL A 599 -7.82 -6.44 25.44
N PRO A 600 -7.35 -7.08 26.53
CA PRO A 600 -6.41 -8.20 26.41
C PRO A 600 -7.04 -9.39 25.69
N ASN A 601 -6.28 -10.09 24.85
CA ASN A 601 -6.74 -11.30 24.16
C ASN A 601 -7.31 -12.34 25.15
N LYS A 602 -6.72 -12.47 26.34
CA LYS A 602 -7.25 -13.34 27.39
C LYS A 602 -8.68 -12.96 27.81
N GLN A 603 -8.97 -11.67 27.98
CA GLN A 603 -10.30 -11.21 28.36
C GLN A 603 -11.32 -11.56 27.27
N VAL A 604 -10.97 -11.39 26.00
CA VAL A 604 -11.81 -11.80 24.88
C VAL A 604 -12.10 -13.30 24.95
N LEU A 605 -11.07 -14.14 25.15
CA LEU A 605 -11.23 -15.59 25.25
C LEU A 605 -12.09 -16.02 26.45
N ASP A 606 -11.90 -15.41 27.62
CA ASP A 606 -12.71 -15.66 28.80
C ASP A 606 -14.19 -15.33 28.52
N MET A 607 -14.47 -14.20 27.85
CA MET A 607 -15.82 -13.80 27.48
C MET A 607 -16.46 -14.73 26.42
N ILE A 608 -15.67 -15.26 25.47
CA ILE A 608 -16.13 -16.28 24.52
C ILE A 608 -16.44 -17.60 25.21
N ALA A 609 -15.63 -17.98 26.20
CA ALA A 609 -15.81 -19.21 26.98
C ALA A 609 -17.16 -19.23 27.74
N GLU A 610 -17.65 -18.05 28.14
CA GLU A 610 -18.92 -17.88 28.85
C GLU A 610 -20.17 -17.91 27.95
N LEU A 611 -20.02 -17.86 26.63
CA LEU A 611 -21.16 -17.88 25.71
C LEU A 611 -21.67 -19.33 25.54
N PRO A 612 -22.99 -19.57 25.60
CA PRO A 612 -23.54 -20.93 25.59
C PRO A 612 -23.53 -21.62 24.22
N ALA A 613 -23.26 -20.91 23.12
CA ALA A 613 -23.33 -21.44 21.74
C ALA A 613 -22.56 -22.77 21.55
N ARG A 614 -23.07 -23.68 20.71
CA ARG A 614 -22.41 -24.95 20.38
C ARG A 614 -21.12 -24.73 19.60
N HIS A 615 -21.18 -23.99 18.50
CA HIS A 615 -20.02 -23.72 17.66
C HIS A 615 -19.74 -22.21 17.62
N THR A 616 -18.54 -21.79 18.04
CA THR A 616 -18.08 -20.40 17.85
C THR A 616 -16.84 -20.37 16.98
N LEU A 617 -16.90 -19.58 15.92
CA LEU A 617 -15.77 -19.23 15.08
C LEU A 617 -15.39 -17.78 15.33
N LEU A 618 -14.17 -17.55 15.80
CA LEU A 618 -13.58 -16.22 15.92
C LEU A 618 -12.74 -15.93 14.65
N ILE A 619 -13.04 -14.86 13.95
CA ILE A 619 -12.28 -14.37 12.79
C ILE A 619 -11.69 -13.01 13.17
N THR A 620 -10.38 -12.88 13.18
CA THR A 620 -9.72 -11.61 13.56
C THR A 620 -8.82 -11.11 12.45
N ASP A 621 -9.10 -9.90 11.98
CA ASP A 621 -8.28 -9.14 11.06
C ASP A 621 -7.57 -7.98 11.78
N ALA A 622 -6.63 -8.35 12.65
CA ALA A 622 -5.88 -7.43 13.50
C ALA A 622 -4.49 -7.98 13.82
N CYS A 623 -3.52 -7.08 13.97
CA CYS A 623 -2.12 -7.41 14.27
C CYS A 623 -2.00 -8.23 15.59
N PHE A 624 -1.09 -9.21 15.64
CA PHE A 624 -0.81 -10.04 16.83
C PHE A 624 -1.95 -10.96 17.32
N SER A 625 -2.91 -11.24 16.44
CA SER A 625 -4.05 -12.12 16.70
C SER A 625 -3.68 -13.60 16.92
N GLY A 626 -2.52 -14.06 16.43
CA GLY A 626 -2.04 -15.44 16.63
C GLY A 626 -1.70 -15.81 18.09
N SER A 627 -1.63 -14.83 18.99
CA SER A 627 -1.34 -15.07 20.42
C SER A 627 -2.50 -15.71 21.21
N VAL A 628 -3.68 -15.87 20.60
CA VAL A 628 -4.83 -16.58 21.19
C VAL A 628 -4.59 -18.08 21.40
N PHE A 629 -3.53 -18.66 20.81
CA PHE A 629 -3.31 -20.11 20.74
C PHE A 629 -2.33 -20.70 21.80
N LYS A 630 -2.08 -20.07 22.98
CA LYS A 630 -1.16 -20.62 24.01
C LYS A 630 -1.82 -21.68 24.93
N SER A 631 -1.18 -22.85 25.09
CA SER A 631 -1.71 -24.11 25.66
C SER A 631 -1.29 -24.47 27.11
N ARG A 632 -2.16 -25.21 27.83
CA ARG A 632 -1.83 -26.13 28.98
C ARG A 632 -2.78 -27.33 28.91
N GLY A 633 -2.27 -28.56 29.13
CA GLY A 633 -2.88 -29.79 28.63
C GLY A 633 -3.94 -30.55 29.47
N LEU A 634 -4.59 -31.46 28.72
CA LEU A 634 -5.34 -32.73 28.97
C LEU A 634 -6.76 -32.74 29.60
N GLY A 635 -7.66 -33.43 28.86
CA GLY A 635 -8.91 -34.09 29.26
C GLY A 635 -9.63 -34.73 28.04
N ALA A 636 -9.96 -36.04 28.08
CA ALA A 636 -10.53 -36.90 27.02
C ALA A 636 -12.06 -36.65 26.75
N ASP A 637 -12.76 -36.97 25.64
CA ASP A 637 -12.93 -38.22 24.86
C ASP A 637 -13.72 -38.04 23.51
N ALA A 638 -13.71 -39.10 22.68
CA ALA A 638 -14.63 -39.55 21.58
C ALA A 638 -14.36 -39.23 20.06
N PRO A 639 -14.64 -40.17 19.11
CA PRO A 639 -14.77 -39.94 17.64
C PRO A 639 -15.97 -40.63 16.88
N ALA A 640 -16.56 -39.95 15.86
CA ALA A 640 -17.46 -40.47 14.78
C ALA A 640 -17.76 -39.40 13.67
N ALA A 641 -16.94 -39.38 12.62
CA ALA A 641 -16.28 -38.19 12.09
C ALA A 641 -17.05 -37.10 11.28
N MET A 642 -18.39 -37.00 11.24
CA MET A 642 -19.05 -35.78 10.72
C MET A 642 -20.39 -35.45 11.38
N LYS A 643 -21.16 -36.45 11.81
CA LYS A 643 -22.27 -36.23 12.76
C LYS A 643 -21.76 -35.89 14.16
N GLU A 644 -20.57 -36.38 14.53
CA GLU A 644 -19.98 -36.07 15.84
C GLU A 644 -19.30 -34.70 15.88
N MET A 645 -18.82 -34.17 14.74
CA MET A 645 -18.26 -32.83 14.70
C MET A 645 -19.32 -31.75 14.93
N ASP A 646 -20.58 -32.00 14.53
CA ASP A 646 -21.75 -31.12 14.77
C ASP A 646 -22.39 -31.31 16.16
N SER A 647 -22.10 -32.43 16.84
CA SER A 647 -22.62 -32.73 18.17
C SER A 647 -21.71 -32.28 19.32
N LYS A 648 -20.53 -31.71 19.01
CA LYS A 648 -19.50 -31.33 19.99
C LYS A 648 -19.25 -29.81 20.04
N ILE A 649 -19.03 -29.29 21.25
CA ILE A 649 -18.76 -27.85 21.43
C ILE A 649 -17.46 -27.46 20.73
N THR A 650 -17.56 -26.54 19.77
CA THR A 650 -16.43 -26.05 18.98
C THR A 650 -16.11 -24.59 19.31
N ARG A 651 -14.81 -24.31 19.50
CA ARG A 651 -14.27 -22.96 19.62
C ARG A 651 -12.98 -22.90 18.81
N VAL A 652 -13.03 -22.30 17.63
CA VAL A 652 -11.91 -22.21 16.69
C VAL A 652 -11.70 -20.77 16.26
N ALA A 653 -10.48 -20.41 15.89
CA ALA A 653 -10.17 -19.07 15.40
C ALA A 653 -9.42 -19.11 14.07
N ILE A 654 -9.74 -18.15 13.20
CA ILE A 654 -8.96 -17.80 12.02
C ILE A 654 -8.40 -16.39 12.22
N THR A 655 -7.09 -16.22 12.08
CA THR A 655 -6.41 -14.94 12.26
C THR A 655 -5.73 -14.51 10.97
N SER A 656 -5.67 -13.21 10.68
CA SER A 656 -5.02 -12.68 9.47
C SER A 656 -3.50 -12.63 9.55
N GLY A 657 -2.93 -12.65 10.78
CA GLY A 657 -1.49 -12.68 11.04
C GLY A 657 -1.14 -13.44 12.33
N ASN A 658 0.16 -13.77 12.49
CA ASN A 658 0.71 -14.36 13.71
C ASN A 658 1.22 -13.27 14.68
N ASP A 659 2.41 -12.71 14.38
CA ASP A 659 3.07 -11.61 15.13
C ASP A 659 3.39 -10.38 14.26
N THR A 660 2.75 -10.27 13.09
CA THR A 660 3.03 -9.22 12.10
C THR A 660 1.90 -8.20 11.99
N GLU A 661 2.28 -6.96 11.64
CA GLU A 661 1.33 -5.89 11.35
C GLU A 661 0.59 -6.20 10.04
N VAL A 662 -0.74 -6.04 10.07
CA VAL A 662 -1.62 -6.33 8.93
C VAL A 662 -1.83 -5.02 8.14
N PRO A 663 -1.57 -5.00 6.82
CA PRO A 663 -1.83 -3.82 6.00
C PRO A 663 -3.32 -3.44 6.00
N ASP A 664 -3.62 -2.15 5.83
CA ASP A 664 -4.99 -1.60 5.83
C ASP A 664 -5.90 -2.18 4.71
N VAL A 665 -5.31 -2.68 3.62
CA VAL A 665 -6.01 -3.54 2.66
C VAL A 665 -5.64 -4.99 2.94
N SER A 666 -6.53 -5.70 3.64
CA SER A 666 -6.29 -7.07 4.07
C SER A 666 -6.43 -8.09 2.93
N VAL A 667 -5.29 -8.63 2.50
CA VAL A 667 -5.25 -9.78 1.57
C VAL A 667 -5.96 -11.00 2.18
N PHE A 668 -5.89 -11.16 3.51
CA PHE A 668 -6.67 -12.16 4.23
C PHE A 668 -8.17 -12.00 3.98
N MET A 669 -8.68 -10.77 4.12
CA MET A 669 -10.09 -10.49 3.93
C MET A 669 -10.54 -10.69 2.48
N LYS A 670 -9.69 -10.35 1.50
CA LYS A 670 -9.91 -10.69 0.08
C LYS A 670 -10.17 -12.18 -0.10
N TYR A 671 -9.32 -13.04 0.46
CA TYR A 671 -9.43 -14.48 0.28
C TYR A 671 -10.50 -15.15 1.15
N LEU A 672 -10.78 -14.63 2.35
CA LEU A 672 -11.91 -15.07 3.16
C LEU A 672 -13.26 -14.77 2.47
N VAL A 673 -13.44 -13.57 1.92
CA VAL A 673 -14.63 -13.22 1.13
C VAL A 673 -14.74 -14.10 -0.11
N LYS A 674 -13.64 -14.30 -0.82
CA LYS A 674 -13.61 -15.16 -2.01
C LYS A 674 -14.03 -16.59 -1.66
N ALA A 675 -13.45 -17.16 -0.61
CA ALA A 675 -13.70 -18.54 -0.21
C ALA A 675 -15.18 -18.79 0.12
N LEU A 676 -15.81 -17.86 0.85
CA LEU A 676 -17.23 -17.95 1.19
C LEU A 676 -18.16 -17.61 0.02
N SER A 677 -17.78 -16.67 -0.85
CA SER A 677 -18.62 -16.25 -1.98
C SER A 677 -18.64 -17.29 -3.09
N GLU A 678 -17.49 -17.89 -3.38
CA GLU A 678 -17.30 -18.86 -4.47
C GLU A 678 -17.52 -20.32 -4.03
N ASN A 679 -17.78 -20.56 -2.74
CA ASN A 679 -18.03 -21.89 -2.20
C ASN A 679 -19.16 -22.61 -2.97
N LYS A 680 -18.88 -23.81 -3.48
CA LYS A 680 -19.86 -24.68 -4.15
C LYS A 680 -20.39 -25.80 -3.25
N GLU A 681 -19.78 -26.01 -2.08
CA GLU A 681 -20.13 -27.10 -1.18
C GLU A 681 -21.32 -26.73 -0.29
N LYS A 682 -22.22 -27.69 -0.05
CA LYS A 682 -23.37 -27.50 0.84
C LYS A 682 -22.93 -27.26 2.29
N TYR A 683 -21.86 -27.92 2.70
CA TYR A 683 -21.24 -27.83 4.02
C TYR A 683 -19.75 -27.55 3.85
N LEU A 684 -19.27 -26.42 4.35
CA LEU A 684 -17.87 -26.02 4.30
C LEU A 684 -17.36 -25.82 5.72
N THR A 685 -16.37 -26.61 6.15
CA THR A 685 -15.77 -26.43 7.48
C THR A 685 -14.76 -25.28 7.47
N ALA A 686 -14.59 -24.58 8.60
CA ALA A 686 -13.68 -23.45 8.70
C ALA A 686 -12.22 -23.87 8.48
N GLN A 687 -11.83 -25.06 8.96
CA GLN A 687 -10.53 -25.66 8.70
C GLN A 687 -10.31 -25.91 7.20
N LYS A 688 -11.28 -26.53 6.52
CA LYS A 688 -11.17 -26.80 5.08
C LYS A 688 -11.09 -25.51 4.28
N MET A 689 -11.94 -24.53 4.60
CA MET A 689 -11.91 -23.19 4.00
C MET A 689 -10.53 -22.55 4.17
N PHE A 690 -10.00 -22.58 5.39
CA PHE A 690 -8.70 -22.02 5.70
C PHE A 690 -7.56 -22.69 4.91
N ILE A 691 -7.50 -24.04 4.95
CA ILE A 691 -6.44 -24.83 4.31
C ILE A 691 -6.47 -24.70 2.78
N THR A 692 -7.65 -24.75 2.18
CA THR A 692 -7.77 -24.89 0.72
C THR A 692 -7.88 -23.58 -0.03
N GLN A 693 -8.29 -22.49 0.63
CA GLN A 693 -8.68 -21.25 -0.07
C GLN A 693 -8.08 -19.98 0.53
N ILE A 694 -7.58 -20.01 1.77
CA ILE A 694 -7.10 -18.81 2.47
C ILE A 694 -5.59 -18.85 2.66
N ILE A 695 -5.04 -19.86 3.33
CA ILE A 695 -3.64 -19.83 3.77
C ILE A 695 -2.65 -19.69 2.62
N GLU A 696 -2.80 -20.49 1.56
CA GLU A 696 -1.90 -20.45 0.39
C GLU A 696 -1.94 -19.07 -0.27
N ALA A 697 -3.14 -18.61 -0.62
CA ALA A 697 -3.32 -17.41 -1.39
C ALA A 697 -2.92 -16.13 -0.63
N VAL A 698 -3.17 -16.08 0.68
CA VAL A 698 -2.73 -14.98 1.54
C VAL A 698 -1.21 -14.98 1.71
N MET A 699 -0.60 -16.15 1.89
CA MET A 699 0.86 -16.27 2.03
C MET A 699 1.62 -16.01 0.73
N THR A 700 0.96 -16.14 -0.43
CA THR A 700 1.50 -15.75 -1.75
C THR A 700 1.41 -14.23 -1.99
N GLU A 701 0.32 -13.59 -1.60
CA GLU A 701 0.06 -12.18 -1.92
C GLU A 701 0.41 -11.19 -0.78
N SER A 702 0.70 -11.68 0.42
CA SER A 702 0.96 -10.87 1.61
C SER A 702 2.12 -11.40 2.46
N LYS A 703 2.68 -10.51 3.29
CA LYS A 703 3.68 -10.84 4.33
C LYS A 703 3.04 -11.32 5.64
N THR A 704 1.71 -11.34 5.72
CA THR A 704 0.95 -11.77 6.89
C THR A 704 0.82 -13.29 6.93
N GLU A 705 1.03 -13.90 8.10
CA GLU A 705 0.88 -15.36 8.28
C GLU A 705 -0.47 -15.67 8.93
N PRO A 706 -1.53 -15.97 8.15
CA PRO A 706 -2.82 -16.27 8.75
C PRO A 706 -2.75 -17.63 9.48
N ARG A 707 -3.50 -17.80 10.57
CA ARG A 707 -3.54 -19.05 11.33
C ARG A 707 -4.96 -19.56 11.51
N TYR A 708 -5.08 -20.87 11.61
CA TYR A 708 -6.26 -21.55 12.11
C TYR A 708 -5.86 -22.39 13.32
N GLY A 709 -6.67 -22.37 14.37
CA GLY A 709 -6.40 -23.18 15.56
C GLY A 709 -7.59 -23.24 16.51
N THR A 710 -7.47 -24.10 17.51
CA THR A 710 -8.47 -24.27 18.56
C THR A 710 -8.28 -23.24 19.66
N LEU A 711 -9.39 -22.71 20.19
CA LEU A 711 -9.38 -21.86 21.38
C LEU A 711 -9.50 -22.75 22.61
N GLU A 712 -8.41 -23.43 23.01
CA GLU A 712 -8.41 -24.38 24.13
C GLU A 712 -8.90 -23.73 25.44
N LEU A 713 -8.50 -22.48 25.68
CA LEU A 713 -8.92 -21.68 26.84
C LEU A 713 -10.42 -21.33 26.84
N ALA A 714 -11.12 -21.54 25.72
CA ALA A 714 -12.55 -21.28 25.57
C ALA A 714 -13.42 -22.54 25.65
N GLY A 715 -12.86 -23.70 26.03
CA GLY A 715 -13.65 -24.93 26.29
C GLY A 715 -13.95 -25.78 25.06
N HIS A 716 -13.04 -25.85 24.10
CA HIS A 716 -13.18 -26.72 22.92
C HIS A 716 -13.14 -28.22 23.30
N VAL A 717 -14.10 -29.02 22.79
CA VAL A 717 -14.18 -30.48 23.08
C VAL A 717 -14.08 -31.37 21.82
N GLY A 718 -13.57 -30.81 20.70
CA GLY A 718 -13.30 -31.51 19.44
C GLY A 718 -14.41 -31.34 18.38
N GLY A 719 -14.15 -30.61 17.30
CA GLY A 719 -15.11 -30.28 16.23
C GLY A 719 -14.63 -29.11 15.37
N ASP A 720 -15.40 -28.68 14.37
CA ASP A 720 -15.11 -27.51 13.52
C ASP A 720 -16.39 -26.68 13.31
N PHE A 721 -16.25 -25.40 12.96
CA PHE A 721 -17.38 -24.57 12.56
C PHE A 721 -17.77 -24.92 11.12
N ILE A 722 -19.06 -25.20 10.88
CA ILE A 722 -19.55 -25.61 9.56
C ILE A 722 -20.45 -24.52 8.98
N PHE A 723 -20.01 -23.92 7.87
CA PHE A 723 -20.84 -23.06 7.05
C PHE A 723 -21.81 -23.90 6.22
N SER A 724 -23.10 -23.78 6.51
CA SER A 724 -24.18 -24.42 5.73
C SER A 724 -24.73 -23.45 4.69
N LYS A 725 -24.45 -23.72 3.41
CA LYS A 725 -24.90 -22.89 2.28
C LYS A 725 -26.43 -22.99 2.13
N LYS A 726 -27.10 -21.90 1.80
CA LYS A 726 -28.56 -21.87 1.53
C LYS A 726 -28.95 -22.80 0.39
#